data_AF-A0A179GGG2-F1
#
_entry.id   AF-A0A179GGG2-F1
#
_cell.length_a   1.000
_cell.length_b   1.000
_cell.length_c   1.000
_cell.angle_alpha   90.00
_cell.angle_beta   90.00
_cell.angle_gamma   90.00
#
_symmetry.space_group_name_H-M   'P 1'
#
loop_
_entity.id
_entity.type
_entity.pdbx_description
1 polymer ?
#
loop_
_entity_poly.entity_id
_entity_poly.type
_entity_poly.pdbx_seq_one_letter_code
_entity_poly.pdbx_strand_id
1 'polypeptide(L)'
;MACVARQPPDAPHKSHKLANFLTSEEDLFIKTHLGEPDVDVASWRLSVSGHVEQPLSLSFDELLQFPQAKVTAFHKCAGSPLFPLAPTPGDVGNVVWSGVRLSDVLDAVRPHRDAALVWSSGQDFGSYRGADPQHFGKDLPLERARRPEVLLATHLNGEPLTRRHGGPVRLVVPGFYATNSVKWLHSLRVATERSPSIFTTKYYNDRIERPDGTIATAPVWAIAPDSVIISPLPGADCGGSVVVSGWAWSDEEIATVELAVLPQHHITEIATTRNTPTPAPRNRHRPPPIMADAGLVQTSLIWVTYAVAVGLCLVAATITAFTWQAPRDRSAIVSVVAILALTSLLATVLLLPVDIALVSATGSASLGAKKPWATPDRVAAILVQLKAVYYTLYSLDALLCLVVIPFAYFWYEEYDEVEFEEEGRTWTSRFVAAAKYTLFFIALVVVLFLLGFFVPAAGDATRGHWDLDYFKRLVAQNHGEKALTFALGLLVTLGTLLYVLYTGAGLALMPISFIRSAPSISAPQLSATTATQLEQNRERQRQLEMRNAGNREGMSRKDRRELDALVREEQTLVRRERLAAEAQGEGRSRVYQVWLKLCALFRPVKMLGGILLLALSVLIWISMFITGVDKAKNSICKQHCGYILGQINVFQPMNWIFVKTARVFPVDYVLMALLVLFLFSSTISGIATVGIRFLWIRIFQIRRGRTAPQALLIATVMMALAILAINYAVAMLIAPQYSIYGTQTFCSRTPDRPGAQPDCRHHLDLIMPCSEALEHKHAQDVCTPSAMSTFLNRITITWPFFGIVDFWAQFAFLGVFLVVLATALVRTPRVSIAEFDEDAEADEEESLLASTGRRFGATWQDVRGKPARGGESASNGERA
;
A
#
# COMPACT_ATOMS: atom_id res chain seq x y z
N MET A 1 27.04 40.46 0.80
CA MET A 1 27.89 39.35 0.31
C MET A 1 27.50 38.14 1.14
N ALA A 2 26.77 37.18 0.54
CA ALA A 2 26.28 36.00 1.27
C ALA A 2 27.42 34.99 1.41
N CYS A 3 27.78 34.63 2.64
CA CYS A 3 28.73 33.56 2.90
C CYS A 3 28.02 32.23 2.65
N VAL A 4 28.43 31.48 1.63
CA VAL A 4 27.90 30.13 1.38
C VAL A 4 28.96 29.15 1.92
N ALA A 5 28.70 28.57 3.09
CA ALA A 5 29.51 27.45 3.55
C ALA A 5 29.35 26.28 2.57
N ARG A 6 30.38 26.05 1.75
CA ARG A 6 30.48 24.87 0.90
C ARG A 6 31.20 23.79 1.67
N GLN A 7 30.47 22.74 2.02
CA GLN A 7 31.06 21.47 2.41
C GLN A 7 31.69 20.83 1.16
N PRO A 8 32.78 20.03 1.28
CA PRO A 8 33.22 19.22 0.15
C PRO A 8 32.03 18.42 -0.42
N PRO A 9 31.98 18.23 -1.75
CA PRO A 9 30.78 17.81 -2.49
C PRO A 9 30.25 16.43 -2.12
N ASP A 10 31.06 15.68 -1.38
CA ASP A 10 30.92 14.28 -1.10
C ASP A 10 30.51 14.11 0.37
N ALA A 11 29.53 14.89 0.87
CA ALA A 11 29.01 14.75 2.23
C ALA A 11 27.47 14.74 2.31
N PRO A 12 26.79 13.56 2.38
CA PRO A 12 25.41 13.43 2.78
C PRO A 12 25.07 14.18 4.06
N HIS A 13 23.83 14.62 4.07
CA HIS A 13 23.10 15.42 5.06
C HIS A 13 23.05 14.88 6.49
N LYS A 14 23.93 13.98 6.93
CA LYS A 14 24.01 13.53 8.33
C LYS A 14 24.87 14.43 9.24
N SER A 15 25.48 15.51 8.73
CA SER A 15 26.32 16.42 9.54
C SER A 15 25.58 17.05 10.73
N HIS A 16 24.26 17.27 10.65
CA HIS A 16 23.46 17.77 11.77
C HIS A 16 23.25 16.73 12.89
N LYS A 17 23.40 15.42 12.61
CA LYS A 17 23.36 14.35 13.63
C LYS A 17 24.61 14.31 14.50
N LEU A 18 25.67 15.01 14.07
CA LEU A 18 26.90 15.23 14.84
C LEU A 18 26.87 16.56 15.60
N ALA A 19 25.74 17.27 15.68
CA ALA A 19 25.64 18.53 16.41
C ALA A 19 26.00 18.38 17.90
N ASN A 20 25.71 17.20 18.47
CA ASN A 20 26.12 16.85 19.82
C ASN A 20 27.49 16.19 19.81
N PHE A 21 28.30 16.49 20.84
CA PHE A 21 29.61 15.87 21.02
C PHE A 21 29.53 14.34 21.19
N LEU A 22 28.45 13.84 21.80
CA LEU A 22 28.15 12.41 21.87
C LEU A 22 26.98 12.09 20.94
N THR A 23 27.20 11.16 20.02
CA THR A 23 26.17 10.62 19.12
C THR A 23 25.28 9.66 19.91
N SER A 24 23.96 9.81 19.77
CA SER A 24 23.00 8.89 20.37
C SER A 24 23.15 7.47 19.78
N GLU A 25 22.70 6.44 20.49
CA GLU A 25 22.73 5.08 19.93
C GLU A 25 21.86 4.96 18.67
N GLU A 26 20.70 5.62 18.63
CA GLU A 26 19.78 5.61 17.49
C GLU A 26 20.36 6.27 16.24
N ASP A 27 21.25 7.25 16.42
CA ASP A 27 21.93 7.95 15.33
C ASP A 27 23.27 7.33 14.93
N LEU A 28 23.81 6.41 15.73
CA LEU A 28 25.03 5.69 15.39
C LEU A 28 24.76 4.71 14.24
N PHE A 29 25.67 4.69 13.25
CA PHE A 29 25.49 3.84 12.08
C PHE A 29 25.58 2.35 12.43
N ILE A 30 24.80 1.52 11.72
CA ILE A 30 24.84 0.06 11.81
C ILE A 30 25.26 -0.50 10.45
N LYS A 31 26.31 -1.34 10.44
CA LYS A 31 26.73 -2.14 9.28
C LYS A 31 26.90 -3.60 9.69
N THR A 32 26.42 -4.51 8.84
CA THR A 32 26.45 -5.96 9.05
C THR A 32 26.63 -6.65 7.69
N HIS A 33 27.49 -7.67 7.62
CA HIS A 33 27.80 -8.38 6.37
C HIS A 33 27.15 -9.76 6.25
N LEU A 34 27.10 -10.50 7.36
CA LEU A 34 26.70 -11.92 7.39
C LEU A 34 25.46 -12.19 8.25
N GLY A 35 24.63 -11.16 8.47
CA GLY A 35 23.48 -11.22 9.39
C GLY A 35 23.85 -10.97 10.85
N GLU A 36 22.85 -10.87 11.71
CA GLU A 36 23.03 -10.63 13.15
C GLU A 36 22.80 -11.96 13.91
N PRO A 37 23.84 -12.57 14.53
CA PRO A 37 23.68 -13.79 15.31
C PRO A 37 22.84 -13.55 16.56
N ASP A 38 22.13 -14.58 17.01
CA ASP A 38 21.43 -14.57 18.29
C ASP A 38 22.39 -15.11 19.36
N VAL A 39 22.97 -14.20 20.15
CA VAL A 39 24.02 -14.54 21.10
C VAL A 39 23.43 -14.54 22.51
N ASP A 40 23.31 -15.72 23.10
CA ASP A 40 22.97 -15.85 24.50
C ASP A 40 24.20 -15.55 25.38
N VAL A 41 24.05 -14.58 26.30
CA VAL A 41 25.13 -14.10 27.16
C VAL A 41 25.62 -15.20 28.11
N ALA A 42 24.74 -16.08 28.58
CA ALA A 42 25.12 -17.14 29.53
C ALA A 42 26.02 -18.20 28.87
N SER A 43 25.70 -18.59 27.63
CA SER A 43 26.49 -19.53 26.84
C SER A 43 27.67 -18.90 26.09
N TRP A 44 27.74 -17.56 26.02
CA TRP A 44 28.81 -16.85 25.32
C TRP A 44 30.19 -17.16 25.91
N ARG A 45 31.16 -17.39 25.03
CA ARG A 45 32.57 -17.60 25.37
C ARG A 45 33.47 -16.85 24.39
N LEU A 46 34.53 -16.25 24.91
CA LEU A 46 35.64 -15.70 24.14
C LEU A 46 36.83 -16.65 24.20
N SER A 47 37.23 -17.20 23.05
CA SER A 47 38.47 -17.97 22.92
C SER A 47 39.63 -17.04 22.56
N VAL A 48 40.71 -17.05 23.35
CA VAL A 48 41.96 -16.32 23.09
C VAL A 48 43.07 -17.35 22.91
N SER A 49 43.55 -17.52 21.69
CA SER A 49 44.42 -18.65 21.30
C SER A 49 45.46 -18.27 20.24
N GLY A 50 46.13 -19.26 19.65
CA GLY A 50 47.11 -19.06 18.59
C GLY A 50 48.54 -19.04 19.11
N HIS A 51 49.32 -18.03 18.73
CA HIS A 51 50.74 -17.91 19.01
C HIS A 51 51.00 -17.33 20.42
N VAL A 52 50.55 -18.06 21.43
CA VAL A 52 50.53 -17.68 22.85
C VAL A 52 51.02 -18.84 23.72
N GLU A 53 51.61 -18.54 24.87
CA GLU A 53 52.02 -19.58 25.83
C GLU A 53 50.83 -20.19 26.57
N GLN A 54 49.79 -19.39 26.85
CA GLN A 54 48.67 -19.77 27.72
C GLN A 54 47.33 -19.43 27.06
N PRO A 55 46.78 -20.29 26.17
CA PRO A 55 45.47 -20.05 25.59
C PRO A 55 44.38 -20.05 26.67
N LEU A 56 43.36 -19.22 26.50
CA LEU A 56 42.31 -18.97 27.48
C LEU A 56 40.94 -19.00 26.83
N SER A 57 39.93 -19.46 27.58
CA SER A 57 38.52 -19.29 27.20
C SER A 57 37.78 -18.62 28.35
N LEU A 58 37.17 -17.46 28.07
CA LEU A 58 36.50 -16.62 29.06
C LEU A 58 34.99 -16.65 28.84
N SER A 59 34.22 -16.89 29.90
CA SER A 59 32.80 -16.54 29.97
C SER A 59 32.59 -15.02 30.07
N PHE A 60 31.34 -14.58 29.90
CA PHE A 60 30.99 -13.18 30.05
C PHE A 60 31.32 -12.65 31.45
N ASP A 61 30.97 -13.42 32.49
CA ASP A 61 31.21 -13.04 33.88
C ASP A 61 32.71 -13.01 34.21
N GLU A 62 33.49 -13.96 33.70
CA GLU A 62 34.95 -13.96 33.89
C GLU A 62 35.62 -12.79 33.15
N LEU A 63 35.12 -12.42 31.96
CA LEU A 63 35.60 -11.22 31.27
C LEU A 63 35.36 -9.97 32.12
N LEU A 64 34.19 -9.83 32.75
CA LEU A 64 33.85 -8.66 33.57
C LEU A 64 34.72 -8.53 34.83
N GLN A 65 35.44 -9.58 35.25
CA GLN A 65 36.38 -9.52 36.39
C GLN A 65 37.67 -8.78 36.06
N PHE A 66 38.00 -8.58 34.78
CA PHE A 66 39.14 -7.77 34.37
C PHE A 66 38.91 -6.27 34.64
N PRO A 67 39.98 -5.47 34.77
CA PRO A 67 39.87 -4.02 34.94
C PRO A 67 39.02 -3.37 33.84
N GLN A 68 38.00 -2.61 34.26
CA GLN A 68 37.13 -1.89 33.34
C GLN A 68 37.75 -0.54 32.94
N ALA A 69 37.61 -0.20 31.67
CA ALA A 69 38.06 1.03 31.08
C ALA A 69 36.95 1.67 30.25
N LYS A 70 37.02 3.00 30.11
CA LYS A 70 36.07 3.80 29.36
C LYS A 70 36.84 4.69 28.39
N VAL A 71 36.41 4.70 27.13
CA VAL A 71 37.05 5.46 26.05
C VAL A 71 35.98 6.18 25.25
N THR A 72 36.07 7.50 25.18
CA THR A 72 35.32 8.30 24.21
C THR A 72 36.10 8.31 22.90
N ALA A 73 35.53 7.75 21.84
CA ALA A 73 36.17 7.69 20.55
C ALA A 73 35.18 7.85 19.41
N PHE A 74 35.65 8.50 18.35
CA PHE A 74 34.95 8.48 17.08
C PHE A 74 34.99 7.06 16.49
N HIS A 75 33.84 6.62 15.98
CA HIS A 75 33.66 5.37 15.29
C HIS A 75 33.32 5.71 13.86
N LYS A 76 34.16 5.34 12.89
CA LYS A 76 33.97 5.70 11.46
C LYS A 76 33.94 4.46 10.59
N CYS A 77 32.96 4.36 9.70
CA CYS A 77 32.91 3.32 8.68
C CYS A 77 33.94 3.57 7.57
N ALA A 78 34.60 2.51 7.09
CA ALA A 78 35.42 2.57 5.87
C ALA A 78 34.58 2.60 4.58
N GLY A 79 33.27 2.37 4.70
CA GLY A 79 32.35 2.26 3.56
C GLY A 79 32.17 0.83 3.10
N SER A 80 31.55 0.70 1.92
CA SER A 80 31.36 -0.61 1.30
C SER A 80 32.67 -1.06 0.65
N PRO A 81 33.16 -2.27 0.93
CA PRO A 81 34.37 -2.77 0.29
C PRO A 81 34.15 -3.08 -1.20
N LEU A 82 32.89 -3.09 -1.66
CA LEU A 82 32.51 -3.24 -3.07
C LEU A 82 32.49 -1.90 -3.81
N PHE A 83 32.47 -0.79 -3.06
CA PHE A 83 32.47 0.57 -3.58
C PHE A 83 33.43 1.43 -2.72
N PRO A 84 34.74 1.13 -2.73
CA PRO A 84 35.71 1.77 -1.83
C PRO A 84 35.87 3.27 -2.07
N LEU A 85 35.54 3.75 -3.27
CA LEU A 85 35.56 5.17 -3.64
C LEU A 85 34.23 5.88 -3.36
N ALA A 86 33.22 5.17 -2.86
CA ALA A 86 31.98 5.81 -2.43
C ALA A 86 32.26 6.61 -1.14
N PRO A 87 31.82 7.87 -1.03
CA PRO A 87 31.93 8.67 0.16
C PRO A 87 31.17 7.98 1.27
N THR A 88 31.63 8.16 2.50
CA THR A 88 31.01 7.59 3.72
C THR A 88 30.60 8.64 4.73
N PRO A 89 30.01 9.75 4.31
CA PRO A 89 30.02 10.97 5.08
C PRO A 89 28.76 10.97 5.92
N GLY A 90 28.97 10.88 7.22
CA GLY A 90 27.92 10.60 8.19
C GLY A 90 27.76 9.13 8.59
N ASP A 91 28.61 8.23 8.10
CA ASP A 91 28.82 6.94 8.76
C ASP A 91 29.95 7.08 9.81
N VAL A 92 29.82 8.11 10.65
CA VAL A 92 30.70 8.43 11.77
C VAL A 92 29.86 8.87 12.98
N GLY A 93 30.30 8.52 14.18
CA GLY A 93 29.72 9.02 15.43
C GLY A 93 30.76 9.04 16.54
N ASN A 94 30.69 10.00 17.45
CA ASN A 94 31.56 10.04 18.63
C ASN A 94 30.80 9.51 19.82
N VAL A 95 31.27 8.40 20.38
CA VAL A 95 30.52 7.64 21.40
C VAL A 95 31.45 7.18 22.50
N VAL A 96 30.87 6.77 23.62
CA VAL A 96 31.64 6.28 24.75
C VAL A 96 31.54 4.78 24.88
N TRP A 97 32.66 4.09 24.66
CA TRP A 97 32.77 2.64 24.85
C TRP A 97 33.24 2.35 26.26
N SER A 98 32.64 1.34 26.91
CA SER A 98 33.15 0.81 28.19
C SER A 98 33.28 -0.71 28.13
N GLY A 99 34.34 -1.24 28.74
CA GLY A 99 34.64 -2.67 28.79
C GLY A 99 36.06 -2.94 29.22
N VAL A 100 36.61 -4.10 28.85
CA VAL A 100 37.94 -4.57 29.28
C VAL A 100 39.01 -4.13 28.29
N ARG A 101 40.19 -3.72 28.75
CA ARG A 101 41.30 -3.43 27.83
C ARG A 101 41.80 -4.72 27.19
N LEU A 102 41.98 -4.71 25.87
CA LEU A 102 42.51 -5.88 25.17
C LEU A 102 43.93 -6.21 25.62
N SER A 103 44.72 -5.22 26.04
CA SER A 103 46.06 -5.41 26.62
C SER A 103 46.06 -6.38 27.80
N ASP A 104 45.09 -6.25 28.70
CA ASP A 104 45.05 -7.02 29.96
C ASP A 104 44.74 -8.49 29.67
N VAL A 105 43.86 -8.75 28.69
CA VAL A 105 43.56 -10.10 28.20
C VAL A 105 44.74 -10.69 27.42
N LEU A 106 45.43 -9.88 26.62
CA LEU A 106 46.64 -10.31 25.91
C LEU A 106 47.78 -10.64 26.88
N ASP A 107 47.95 -9.89 27.97
CA ASP A 107 48.99 -10.17 28.97
C ASP A 107 48.72 -11.47 29.73
N ALA A 108 47.45 -11.81 29.96
CA ALA A 108 47.06 -13.07 30.57
C ALA A 108 47.46 -14.29 29.73
N VAL A 109 47.47 -14.18 28.39
CA VAL A 109 47.80 -15.31 27.50
C VAL A 109 49.26 -15.39 27.10
N ARG A 110 50.07 -14.36 27.39
CA ARG A 110 51.52 -14.28 27.09
C ARG A 110 51.87 -14.61 25.63
N PRO A 111 51.63 -13.68 24.67
CA PRO A 111 52.05 -13.83 23.29
C PRO A 111 53.55 -14.13 23.16
N HIS A 112 53.91 -15.04 22.25
CA HIS A 112 55.31 -15.28 21.93
C HIS A 112 55.97 -14.05 21.30
N ARG A 113 57.30 -13.96 21.39
CA ARG A 113 58.06 -12.75 20.98
C ARG A 113 57.95 -12.40 19.50
N ASP A 114 57.74 -13.39 18.64
CA ASP A 114 57.57 -13.26 17.20
C ASP A 114 56.10 -13.09 16.77
N ALA A 115 55.16 -13.01 17.72
CA ALA A 115 53.76 -12.67 17.42
C ALA A 115 53.66 -11.25 16.84
N ALA A 116 52.92 -11.10 15.73
CA ALA A 116 52.84 -9.85 15.00
C ALA A 116 51.41 -9.29 14.89
N LEU A 117 50.39 -10.15 14.90
CA LEU A 117 49.01 -9.81 14.58
C LEU A 117 48.04 -10.46 15.57
N VAL A 118 46.86 -9.87 15.69
CA VAL A 118 45.71 -10.44 16.40
C VAL A 118 44.54 -10.53 15.42
N TRP A 119 44.07 -11.75 15.17
CA TRP A 119 42.87 -12.00 14.40
C TRP A 119 41.66 -11.94 15.32
N SER A 120 40.59 -11.30 14.86
CA SER A 120 39.31 -11.18 15.56
C SER A 120 38.20 -11.77 14.70
N SER A 121 37.37 -12.63 15.29
CA SER A 121 36.23 -13.28 14.61
C SER A 121 34.93 -13.07 15.38
N GLY A 122 33.87 -12.74 14.64
CA GLY A 122 32.51 -12.59 15.13
C GLY A 122 31.67 -13.87 14.96
N GLN A 123 30.60 -14.01 15.74
CA GLN A 123 29.69 -15.16 15.62
C GLN A 123 28.81 -15.13 14.38
N ASP A 124 28.78 -14.01 13.65
CA ASP A 124 28.08 -13.93 12.38
C ASP A 124 28.73 -14.85 11.35
N PHE A 125 27.92 -15.64 10.63
CA PHE A 125 28.37 -16.69 9.73
C PHE A 125 27.49 -16.74 8.49
N GLY A 126 28.11 -16.81 7.31
CA GLY A 126 27.38 -16.98 6.08
C GLY A 126 28.25 -16.80 4.84
N SER A 127 27.61 -16.94 3.69
CA SER A 127 28.23 -16.65 2.39
C SER A 127 28.13 -15.18 2.04
N TYR A 128 29.23 -14.60 1.58
CA TYR A 128 29.25 -13.24 1.03
C TYR A 128 29.57 -13.30 -0.47
N ARG A 129 28.63 -12.83 -1.31
CA ARG A 129 28.82 -12.73 -2.78
C ARG A 129 29.23 -14.06 -3.45
N GLY A 130 28.68 -15.18 -2.99
CA GLY A 130 28.97 -16.51 -3.54
C GLY A 130 30.28 -17.13 -3.08
N ALA A 131 31.00 -16.50 -2.15
CA ALA A 131 32.12 -17.13 -1.45
C ALA A 131 31.62 -18.17 -0.44
N ASP A 132 32.49 -19.13 -0.12
CA ASP A 132 32.21 -20.17 0.87
C ASP A 132 31.83 -19.56 2.23
N PRO A 133 30.85 -20.17 2.94
CA PRO A 133 30.43 -19.71 4.25
C PRO A 133 31.60 -19.60 5.22
N GLN A 134 31.75 -18.44 5.86
CA GLN A 134 32.77 -18.19 6.87
C GLN A 134 32.28 -17.19 7.91
N HIS A 135 32.99 -17.08 9.03
CA HIS A 135 32.76 -16.02 10.00
C HIS A 135 33.34 -14.67 9.54
N PHE A 136 32.76 -13.56 9.99
CA PHE A 136 33.37 -12.25 9.75
C PHE A 136 34.67 -12.14 10.55
N GLY A 137 35.78 -11.99 9.82
CA GLY A 137 37.12 -11.99 10.39
C GLY A 137 37.94 -10.78 9.94
N LYS A 138 38.62 -10.15 10.90
CA LYS A 138 39.61 -9.09 10.67
C LYS A 138 40.89 -9.38 11.42
N ASP A 139 41.93 -8.62 11.12
CA ASP A 139 43.17 -8.60 11.88
C ASP A 139 43.66 -7.17 12.14
N LEU A 140 44.49 -7.03 13.18
CA LEU A 140 45.23 -5.81 13.47
C LEU A 140 46.63 -6.13 14.02
N PRO A 141 47.61 -5.21 13.90
CA PRO A 141 48.92 -5.37 14.52
C PRO A 141 48.83 -5.59 16.03
N LEU A 142 49.64 -6.49 16.57
CA LEU A 142 49.69 -6.77 18.01
C LEU A 142 50.06 -5.51 18.82
N GLU A 143 50.95 -4.66 18.29
CA GLU A 143 51.27 -3.37 18.88
C GLU A 143 50.02 -2.48 19.02
N ARG A 144 49.16 -2.43 17.98
CA ARG A 144 47.90 -1.68 18.05
C ARG A 144 46.95 -2.30 19.06
N ALA A 145 46.85 -3.64 19.09
CA ALA A 145 45.97 -4.36 20.01
C ALA A 145 46.31 -4.12 21.49
N ARG A 146 47.57 -3.78 21.79
CA ARG A 146 48.07 -3.47 23.13
C ARG A 146 47.89 -2.02 23.55
N ARG A 147 47.37 -1.15 22.68
CA ARG A 147 47.10 0.25 23.03
C ARG A 147 46.02 0.31 24.12
N PRO A 148 46.16 1.20 25.12
CA PRO A 148 45.26 1.23 26.27
C PRO A 148 43.81 1.55 25.88
N GLU A 149 43.59 2.23 24.75
CA GLU A 149 42.28 2.59 24.24
C GLU A 149 41.54 1.45 23.51
N VAL A 150 42.20 0.32 23.20
CA VAL A 150 41.56 -0.82 22.54
C VAL A 150 40.80 -1.67 23.55
N LEU A 151 39.49 -1.81 23.34
CA LEU A 151 38.58 -2.43 24.30
C LEU A 151 37.88 -3.66 23.72
N LEU A 152 37.65 -4.64 24.59
CA LEU A 152 36.54 -5.57 24.51
C LEU A 152 35.34 -4.89 25.17
N ALA A 153 34.60 -4.13 24.37
CA ALA A 153 33.50 -3.31 24.85
C ALA A 153 32.27 -4.17 25.17
N THR A 154 31.63 -3.84 26.29
CA THR A 154 30.37 -4.42 26.78
C THR A 154 29.25 -3.39 26.85
N HIS A 155 29.60 -2.10 26.86
CA HIS A 155 28.65 -0.99 26.93
C HIS A 155 28.94 0.08 25.87
N LEU A 156 27.87 0.73 25.41
CA LEU A 156 27.87 1.87 24.51
C LEU A 156 27.09 3.02 25.16
N ASN A 157 27.71 4.18 25.30
CA ASN A 157 27.14 5.37 25.93
C ASN A 157 26.60 5.16 27.37
N GLY A 158 27.11 4.16 28.08
CA GLY A 158 26.70 3.81 29.45
C GLY A 158 25.66 2.69 29.54
N GLU A 159 25.04 2.33 28.43
CA GLU A 159 24.07 1.23 28.36
C GLU A 159 24.73 -0.06 27.84
N PRO A 160 24.27 -1.25 28.24
CA PRO A 160 24.75 -2.52 27.68
C PRO A 160 24.63 -2.56 26.16
N LEU A 161 25.59 -3.18 25.48
CA LEU A 161 25.56 -3.30 24.03
C LEU A 161 24.31 -4.02 23.55
N THR A 162 23.55 -3.37 22.68
CA THR A 162 22.45 -4.02 21.97
C THR A 162 23.00 -5.05 20.97
N ARG A 163 22.16 -6.03 20.61
CA ARG A 163 22.48 -7.06 19.62
C ARG A 163 23.01 -6.45 18.31
N ARG A 164 22.38 -5.39 17.80
CA ARG A 164 22.75 -4.77 16.51
C ARG A 164 24.13 -4.11 16.54
N HIS A 165 24.50 -3.57 17.72
CA HIS A 165 25.80 -2.96 17.98
C HIS A 165 26.88 -3.97 18.39
N GLY A 166 26.56 -5.27 18.45
CA GLY A 166 27.51 -6.36 18.65
C GLY A 166 27.54 -6.94 20.05
N GLY A 167 26.49 -6.73 20.85
CA GLY A 167 26.38 -7.33 22.19
C GLY A 167 26.42 -8.87 22.16
N PRO A 168 26.90 -9.53 23.23
CA PRO A 168 27.28 -8.93 24.51
C PRO A 168 28.67 -8.28 24.52
N VAL A 169 29.55 -8.67 23.59
CA VAL A 169 30.92 -8.17 23.51
C VAL A 169 31.31 -7.90 22.07
N ARG A 170 31.92 -6.73 21.84
CA ARG A 170 32.58 -6.41 20.57
C ARG A 170 34.01 -5.95 20.80
N LEU A 171 34.86 -6.14 19.80
CA LEU A 171 36.12 -5.43 19.73
C LEU A 171 35.87 -3.97 19.32
N VAL A 172 36.56 -3.03 19.96
CA VAL A 172 36.61 -1.61 19.61
C VAL A 172 38.06 -1.20 19.50
N VAL A 173 38.45 -0.73 18.32
CA VAL A 173 39.80 -0.22 18.03
C VAL A 173 39.65 1.26 17.66
N PRO A 174 39.73 2.20 18.63
CA PRO A 174 39.72 3.63 18.33
C PRO A 174 40.78 3.99 17.28
N GLY A 175 40.58 5.04 16.49
CA GLY A 175 41.52 5.46 15.43
C GLY A 175 41.59 4.56 14.19
N PHE A 176 41.11 3.31 14.27
CA PHE A 176 40.96 2.42 13.13
C PHE A 176 39.51 2.45 12.60
N TYR A 177 39.36 2.22 11.29
CA TYR A 177 38.04 2.10 10.68
C TYR A 177 37.24 0.97 11.33
N ALA A 178 35.93 1.20 11.49
CA ALA A 178 34.99 0.36 12.24
C ALA A 178 34.89 -1.08 11.73
N THR A 179 35.31 -1.36 10.49
CA THR A 179 35.44 -2.74 9.98
C THR A 179 36.32 -3.59 10.90
N ASN A 180 37.36 -3.01 11.50
CA ASN A 180 38.29 -3.69 12.43
C ASN A 180 37.75 -3.81 13.87
N SER A 181 36.58 -3.26 14.16
CA SER A 181 35.91 -3.34 15.45
C SER A 181 34.83 -4.45 15.42
N VAL A 182 35.28 -5.70 15.38
CA VAL A 182 34.44 -6.89 15.15
C VAL A 182 33.32 -7.04 16.20
N LYS A 183 32.08 -7.18 15.72
CA LYS A 183 30.87 -7.38 16.53
C LYS A 183 30.69 -8.85 16.91
N TRP A 184 29.94 -9.11 17.98
CA TRP A 184 29.63 -10.47 18.45
C TRP A 184 30.90 -11.32 18.61
N LEU A 185 31.92 -10.73 19.22
CA LEU A 185 33.25 -11.30 19.27
C LEU A 185 33.21 -12.64 20.02
N HIS A 186 33.80 -13.69 19.43
CA HIS A 186 33.92 -14.99 20.11
C HIS A 186 35.32 -15.58 20.03
N SER A 187 36.19 -15.06 19.15
CA SER A 187 37.56 -15.55 19.01
C SER A 187 38.53 -14.41 18.77
N LEU A 188 39.64 -14.46 19.51
CA LEU A 188 40.87 -13.73 19.27
C LEU A 188 42.00 -14.74 19.07
N ARG A 189 42.75 -14.61 17.98
CA ARG A 189 43.88 -15.50 17.69
C ARG A 189 45.13 -14.68 17.44
N VAL A 190 46.13 -14.83 18.29
CA VAL A 190 47.46 -14.24 18.06
C VAL A 190 48.15 -15.01 16.94
N ALA A 191 48.77 -14.31 16.00
CA ALA A 191 49.35 -14.89 14.81
C ALA A 191 50.62 -14.15 14.37
N THR A 192 51.42 -14.82 13.55
CA THR A 192 52.58 -14.26 12.85
C THR A 192 52.19 -13.72 11.46
N GLU A 193 51.08 -14.19 10.89
CA GLU A 193 50.62 -13.87 9.53
C GLU A 193 49.20 -13.29 9.52
N ARG A 194 48.77 -12.75 8.36
CA ARG A 194 47.44 -12.15 8.15
C ARG A 194 46.33 -13.21 8.24
N SER A 195 45.14 -12.79 8.68
CA SER A 195 43.97 -13.68 8.71
C SER A 195 43.56 -14.11 7.29
N PRO A 196 43.22 -15.39 7.05
CA PRO A 196 42.79 -15.85 5.73
C PRO A 196 41.39 -15.36 5.35
N SER A 197 40.66 -14.69 6.24
CA SER A 197 39.31 -14.20 5.98
C SER A 197 39.25 -13.32 4.74
N ILE A 198 38.22 -13.49 3.92
CA ILE A 198 38.03 -12.67 2.71
C ILE A 198 37.85 -11.18 3.07
N PHE A 199 37.37 -10.85 4.26
CA PHE A 199 37.23 -9.47 4.75
C PHE A 199 38.56 -8.85 5.20
N THR A 200 39.61 -9.67 5.27
CA THR A 200 40.98 -9.30 5.59
C THR A 200 41.86 -9.24 4.35
N THR A 201 41.78 -10.24 3.47
CA THR A 201 42.73 -10.43 2.35
C THR A 201 42.21 -9.94 1.01
N LYS A 202 40.88 -9.86 0.83
CA LYS A 202 40.26 -9.48 -0.45
C LYS A 202 39.50 -8.16 -0.35
N TYR A 203 38.61 -8.07 0.63
CA TYR A 203 37.81 -6.88 0.91
C TYR A 203 38.52 -6.00 1.95
N TYR A 204 38.24 -4.69 1.95
CA TYR A 204 38.87 -3.72 2.85
C TYR A 204 40.40 -3.69 2.74
N ASN A 205 40.91 -3.69 1.51
CA ASN A 205 42.29 -3.39 1.19
C ASN A 205 42.36 -2.31 0.10
N ASP A 206 43.11 -1.26 0.35
CA ASP A 206 43.40 -0.20 -0.60
C ASP A 206 44.48 -0.65 -1.58
N ARG A 207 44.37 -0.20 -2.83
CA ARG A 207 45.40 -0.45 -3.85
C ARG A 207 46.48 0.61 -3.72
N ILE A 208 47.73 0.16 -3.60
CA ILE A 208 48.91 1.02 -3.59
C ILE A 208 49.71 0.72 -4.84
N GLU A 209 49.85 1.71 -5.72
CA GLU A 209 50.77 1.64 -6.85
C GLU A 209 52.17 2.00 -6.36
N ARG A 210 53.11 1.08 -6.57
CA ARG A 210 54.52 1.28 -6.21
C ARG A 210 55.23 2.06 -7.32
N PRO A 211 56.35 2.74 -7.00
CA PRO A 211 57.14 3.49 -7.99
C PRO A 211 57.64 2.64 -9.17
N ASP A 212 57.72 1.32 -9.01
CA ASP A 212 58.11 0.36 -10.05
C ASP A 212 56.94 -0.10 -10.95
N GLY A 213 55.75 0.47 -10.77
CA GLY A 213 54.53 0.13 -11.52
C GLY A 213 53.81 -1.13 -11.02
N THR A 214 54.29 -1.78 -9.95
CA THR A 214 53.61 -2.93 -9.35
C THR A 214 52.49 -2.49 -8.40
N ILE A 215 51.40 -3.26 -8.36
CA ILE A 215 50.24 -2.95 -7.50
C ILE A 215 50.31 -3.80 -6.24
N ALA A 216 50.55 -3.16 -5.10
CA ALA A 216 50.42 -3.75 -3.77
C ALA A 216 49.02 -3.47 -3.20
N THR A 217 48.67 -4.18 -2.13
CA THR A 217 47.46 -3.89 -1.36
C THR A 217 47.84 -3.60 0.09
N ALA A 218 47.17 -2.61 0.69
CA ALA A 218 47.31 -2.29 2.09
C ALA A 218 45.95 -2.41 2.80
N PRO A 219 45.91 -3.02 4.00
CA PRO A 219 44.66 -3.13 4.74
C PRO A 219 44.12 -1.77 5.18
N VAL A 220 42.80 -1.62 5.09
CA VAL A 220 42.07 -0.44 5.57
C VAL A 220 42.02 -0.50 7.10
N TRP A 221 43.05 0.06 7.73
CA TRP A 221 43.25 0.11 9.18
C TRP A 221 43.01 1.51 9.74
N ALA A 222 44.04 2.36 9.73
CA ALA A 222 44.03 3.68 10.34
C ALA A 222 43.13 4.65 9.58
N ILE A 223 42.42 5.50 10.32
CA ILE A 223 41.55 6.53 9.75
C ILE A 223 42.40 7.73 9.34
N ALA A 224 42.36 8.04 8.03
CA ALA A 224 42.97 9.26 7.50
C ALA A 224 42.28 10.51 8.06
N PRO A 225 43.00 11.65 8.19
CA PRO A 225 42.43 12.92 8.61
C PRO A 225 41.21 13.31 7.79
N ASP A 226 40.13 13.64 8.50
CA ASP A 226 38.85 14.03 7.92
C ASP A 226 38.18 15.09 8.80
N SER A 227 37.27 15.86 8.22
CA SER A 227 36.58 16.95 8.92
C SER A 227 35.20 17.22 8.36
N VAL A 228 34.34 17.82 9.19
CA VAL A 228 32.96 18.14 8.86
C VAL A 228 32.58 19.50 9.43
N ILE A 229 31.99 20.36 8.61
CA ILE A 229 31.34 21.60 9.06
C ILE A 229 29.91 21.24 9.49
N ILE A 230 29.52 21.65 10.70
CA ILE A 230 28.19 21.44 11.27
C ILE A 230 27.35 22.71 11.17
N SER A 231 27.98 23.86 11.45
CA SER A 231 27.35 25.17 11.36
C SER A 231 28.29 26.14 10.64
N PRO A 232 27.78 27.05 9.80
CA PRO A 232 26.39 27.15 9.37
C PRO A 232 26.01 25.98 8.45
N LEU A 233 24.71 25.66 8.38
CA LEU A 233 24.22 24.63 7.48
C LEU A 233 24.52 25.01 6.02
N PRO A 234 24.77 24.03 5.13
CA PRO A 234 24.94 24.31 3.71
C PRO A 234 23.78 25.14 3.16
N GLY A 235 24.10 26.30 2.56
CA GLY A 235 23.10 27.22 1.99
C GLY A 235 22.42 28.19 2.97
N ALA A 236 22.82 28.24 4.24
CA ALA A 236 22.31 29.24 5.18
C ALA A 236 22.70 30.66 4.75
N ASP A 237 21.74 31.61 4.81
CA ASP A 237 22.02 33.02 4.56
C ASP A 237 22.79 33.62 5.74
N CYS A 238 24.06 33.84 5.49
CA CYS A 238 25.02 34.34 6.46
C CYS A 238 25.13 35.86 6.32
N GLY A 239 24.23 36.60 6.99
CA GLY A 239 24.30 38.05 7.09
C GLY A 239 25.25 38.51 8.20
N GLY A 240 26.31 39.25 7.85
CA GLY A 240 27.28 39.77 8.82
C GLY A 240 28.33 38.75 9.27
N SER A 241 28.78 38.82 10.52
CA SER A 241 29.75 37.87 11.10
C SER A 241 29.07 36.53 11.40
N VAL A 242 29.67 35.42 10.95
CA VAL A 242 29.13 34.07 11.14
C VAL A 242 30.14 33.16 11.85
N VAL A 243 29.66 32.45 12.85
CA VAL A 243 30.43 31.42 13.57
C VAL A 243 30.35 30.12 12.78
N VAL A 244 31.51 29.63 12.36
CA VAL A 244 31.67 28.30 11.76
C VAL A 244 32.10 27.31 12.83
N SER A 245 31.41 26.18 12.94
CA SER A 245 31.74 25.11 13.89
C SER A 245 31.64 23.74 13.21
N GLY A 246 32.48 22.80 13.64
CA GLY A 246 32.59 21.48 13.04
C GLY A 246 33.45 20.54 13.89
N TRP A 247 33.65 19.33 13.39
CA TRP A 247 34.56 18.34 13.98
C TRP A 247 35.65 17.94 12.99
N ALA A 248 36.82 17.58 13.50
CA ALA A 248 37.89 16.94 12.75
C ALA A 248 38.39 15.72 13.53
N TRP A 249 38.83 14.68 12.84
CA TRP A 249 39.29 13.44 13.45
C TRP A 249 40.29 12.70 12.56
N SER A 250 41.19 11.94 13.18
CA SER A 250 42.18 11.06 12.57
C SER A 250 42.62 10.00 13.57
N ASP A 251 43.39 9.00 13.12
CA ASP A 251 44.10 8.08 14.02
C ASP A 251 45.07 8.82 14.96
N GLU A 252 45.72 9.88 14.45
CA GLU A 252 46.66 10.73 15.19
C GLU A 252 46.00 12.03 15.67
N GLU A 253 46.73 12.83 16.45
CA GLU A 253 46.24 14.13 16.92
C GLU A 253 46.07 15.13 15.76
N ILE A 254 44.93 15.83 15.72
CA ILE A 254 44.69 16.90 14.75
C ILE A 254 45.52 18.13 15.16
N ALA A 255 46.62 18.37 14.45
CA ALA A 255 47.49 19.52 14.71
C ALA A 255 46.86 20.87 14.33
N THR A 256 46.17 20.90 13.19
CA THR A 256 45.56 22.13 12.62
C THR A 256 44.26 21.81 11.92
N VAL A 257 43.32 22.77 11.99
CA VAL A 257 42.14 22.82 11.12
C VAL A 257 42.20 24.15 10.38
N GLU A 258 42.21 24.06 9.05
CA GLU A 258 42.22 25.22 8.16
C GLU A 258 40.82 25.49 7.64
N LEU A 259 40.35 26.72 7.84
CA LEU A 259 39.08 27.19 7.30
C LEU A 259 39.35 28.22 6.21
N ALA A 260 38.82 27.97 5.01
CA ALA A 260 38.91 28.88 3.88
C ALA A 260 37.54 29.42 3.50
N VAL A 261 37.45 30.74 3.30
CA VAL A 261 36.27 31.40 2.72
C VAL A 261 36.59 31.79 1.28
N LEU A 262 35.82 31.25 0.33
CA LEU A 262 36.07 31.38 -1.11
C LEU A 262 34.95 32.20 -1.79
N PRO A 263 35.20 33.43 -2.29
CA PRO A 263 34.36 34.01 -3.33
C PRO A 263 34.49 33.20 -4.64
N GLN A 264 33.50 33.35 -5.54
CA GLN A 264 33.31 32.45 -6.69
C GLN A 264 34.53 32.29 -7.62
N HIS A 265 35.60 33.10 -7.52
CA HIS A 265 36.78 33.02 -8.39
C HIS A 265 38.18 33.23 -7.74
N HIS A 266 38.36 33.41 -6.42
CA HIS A 266 39.70 33.47 -5.76
C HIS A 266 39.62 33.18 -4.25
N ILE A 267 40.70 32.68 -3.62
CA ILE A 267 40.80 32.53 -2.14
C ILE A 267 41.11 33.90 -1.52
N THR A 268 40.38 34.34 -0.49
CA THR A 268 40.58 35.68 0.10
C THR A 268 41.11 35.65 1.53
N GLU A 269 40.80 34.64 2.35
CA GLU A 269 41.29 34.52 3.72
C GLU A 269 41.34 33.07 4.19
N ILE A 270 42.46 32.68 4.80
CA ILE A 270 42.64 31.39 5.48
C ILE A 270 42.74 31.67 6.97
N ALA A 271 41.76 31.22 7.75
CA ALA A 271 41.83 31.25 9.20
C ALA A 271 42.40 29.90 9.68
N THR A 272 43.53 29.96 10.40
CA THR A 272 44.14 28.78 11.02
C THR A 272 43.87 28.83 12.52
N THR A 273 43.14 27.85 13.05
CA THR A 273 42.98 27.68 14.49
C THR A 273 43.89 26.56 14.98
N ARG A 274 44.74 26.83 15.97
CA ARG A 274 45.47 25.80 16.72
C ARG A 274 44.67 25.41 17.95
N ASN A 275 44.57 24.11 18.20
CA ASN A 275 43.71 23.54 19.26
C ASN A 275 43.95 24.21 20.63
N THR A 276 42.93 24.93 21.10
CA THR A 276 42.72 25.20 22.53
C THR A 276 41.33 24.69 22.91
N PRO A 277 41.21 23.77 23.88
CA PRO A 277 39.92 23.19 24.23
C PRO A 277 39.08 24.21 25.00
N THR A 278 37.90 24.59 24.48
CA THR A 278 36.91 25.40 25.20
C THR A 278 35.59 24.62 25.38
N PRO A 279 34.89 24.78 26.52
CA PRO A 279 33.72 23.98 26.87
C PRO A 279 32.45 24.43 26.12
N ALA A 280 31.54 23.47 25.90
CA ALA A 280 30.34 23.60 25.07
C ALA A 280 29.33 24.67 25.54
N PRO A 281 28.68 25.41 24.63
CA PRO A 281 27.66 26.40 24.99
C PRO A 281 26.25 25.78 25.14
N ARG A 282 25.47 26.36 26.06
CA ARG A 282 24.06 26.02 26.34
C ARG A 282 23.11 26.48 25.21
N ASN A 283 22.25 25.56 24.77
CA ASN A 283 21.17 25.78 23.82
C ASN A 283 20.20 26.90 24.23
N ARG A 284 19.94 27.83 23.29
CA ARG A 284 18.67 28.56 23.20
C ARG A 284 18.22 28.58 21.75
N HIS A 285 17.22 27.77 21.42
CA HIS A 285 16.52 27.85 20.15
C HIS A 285 15.59 29.06 20.11
N ARG A 286 15.75 29.89 19.08
CA ARG A 286 14.67 30.70 18.50
C ARG A 286 14.61 30.34 17.01
N PRO A 287 13.43 30.08 16.42
CA PRO A 287 13.32 29.83 15.00
C PRO A 287 13.45 31.16 14.22
N PRO A 288 14.14 31.19 13.05
CA PRO A 288 14.07 32.30 12.12
C PRO A 288 12.80 32.21 11.26
N PRO A 289 12.42 33.30 10.55
CA PRO A 289 11.08 33.45 10.01
C PRO A 289 10.88 32.69 8.69
N ILE A 290 9.62 32.34 8.47
CA ILE A 290 9.10 31.60 7.32
C ILE A 290 9.22 32.46 6.05
N MET A 291 10.10 32.08 5.12
CA MET A 291 9.86 32.32 3.70
C MET A 291 9.13 31.10 3.13
N ALA A 292 8.02 31.33 2.43
CA ALA A 292 7.24 30.25 1.83
C ALA A 292 8.06 29.53 0.74
N ASP A 293 8.51 28.32 1.05
CA ASP A 293 9.10 27.36 0.12
C ASP A 293 8.13 27.10 -1.04
N ALA A 294 8.54 27.34 -2.28
CA ALA A 294 7.73 27.04 -3.47
C ALA A 294 7.27 25.56 -3.51
N GLY A 295 8.06 24.65 -2.93
CA GLY A 295 7.71 23.23 -2.76
C GLY A 295 6.60 22.99 -1.71
N LEU A 296 6.53 23.79 -0.65
CA LEU A 296 5.45 23.75 0.36
C LEU A 296 4.12 24.19 -0.25
N VAL A 297 4.15 25.23 -1.10
CA VAL A 297 2.95 25.68 -1.83
C VAL A 297 2.46 24.59 -2.76
N GLN A 298 3.34 23.99 -3.59
CA GLN A 298 2.94 22.94 -4.52
C GLN A 298 2.39 21.68 -3.81
N THR A 299 3.05 21.21 -2.76
CA THR A 299 2.59 20.04 -1.97
C THR A 299 1.29 20.33 -1.22
N SER A 300 1.13 21.52 -0.64
CA SER A 300 -0.12 21.92 0.01
C SER A 300 -1.31 21.99 -0.97
N LEU A 301 -1.08 22.49 -2.20
CA LEU A 301 -2.10 22.58 -3.23
C LEU A 301 -2.61 21.18 -3.61
N ILE A 302 -1.72 20.19 -3.74
CA ILE A 302 -2.10 18.81 -4.03
C ILE A 302 -3.00 18.25 -2.93
N TRP A 303 -2.69 18.49 -1.65
CA TRP A 303 -3.53 18.06 -0.54
C TRP A 303 -4.89 18.77 -0.50
N VAL A 304 -4.92 20.07 -0.82
CA VAL A 304 -6.19 20.82 -0.94
C VAL A 304 -7.05 20.26 -2.06
N THR A 305 -6.46 19.95 -3.23
CA THR A 305 -7.19 19.33 -4.33
C THR A 305 -7.74 17.95 -3.97
N TYR A 306 -7.00 17.17 -3.18
CA TYR A 306 -7.48 15.89 -2.66
C TYR A 306 -8.67 16.09 -1.71
N ALA A 307 -8.59 17.04 -0.77
CA ALA A 307 -9.70 17.34 0.15
C ALA A 307 -10.97 17.77 -0.61
N VAL A 308 -10.83 18.60 -1.65
CA VAL A 308 -11.96 18.97 -2.53
C VAL A 308 -12.51 17.75 -3.25
N ALA A 309 -11.65 16.87 -3.78
CA ALA A 309 -12.08 15.63 -4.43
C ALA A 309 -12.85 14.70 -3.48
N VAL A 310 -12.44 14.57 -2.21
CA VAL A 310 -13.17 13.82 -1.19
C VAL A 310 -14.55 14.43 -0.93
N GLY A 311 -14.65 15.76 -0.87
CA GLY A 311 -15.95 16.46 -0.78
C GLY A 311 -16.87 16.16 -1.96
N LEU A 312 -16.34 16.13 -3.18
CA LEU A 312 -17.10 15.73 -4.38
C LEU A 312 -17.50 14.24 -4.34
N CYS A 313 -16.64 13.37 -3.80
CA CYS A 313 -16.95 11.96 -3.61
C CYS A 313 -18.10 11.76 -2.63
N LEU A 314 -18.17 12.55 -1.56
CA LEU A 314 -19.30 12.52 -0.62
C LEU A 314 -20.61 12.88 -1.32
N VAL A 315 -20.61 13.91 -2.16
CA VAL A 315 -21.78 14.29 -2.96
C VAL A 315 -22.17 13.17 -3.93
N ALA A 316 -21.19 12.60 -4.64
CA ALA A 316 -21.42 11.50 -5.58
C ALA A 316 -21.93 10.22 -4.88
N ALA A 317 -21.38 9.87 -3.72
CA ALA A 317 -21.81 8.74 -2.89
C ALA A 317 -23.24 8.94 -2.38
N THR A 318 -23.58 10.16 -1.96
CA THR A 318 -24.93 10.55 -1.53
C THR A 318 -25.94 10.39 -2.67
N ILE A 319 -25.63 10.97 -3.86
CA ILE A 319 -26.47 10.83 -5.04
C ILE A 319 -26.62 9.36 -5.43
N THR A 320 -25.53 8.59 -5.40
CA THR A 320 -25.54 7.16 -5.75
C THR A 320 -26.42 6.37 -4.79
N ALA A 321 -26.23 6.49 -3.47
CA ALA A 321 -27.04 5.80 -2.48
C ALA A 321 -28.54 6.06 -2.69
N PHE A 322 -28.95 7.33 -2.83
CA PHE A 322 -30.35 7.68 -3.02
C PHE A 322 -30.91 7.33 -4.41
N THR A 323 -30.06 7.24 -5.44
CA THR A 323 -30.48 6.87 -6.79
C THR A 323 -30.82 5.38 -6.90
N TRP A 324 -30.15 4.53 -6.13
CA TRP A 324 -30.35 3.08 -6.18
C TRP A 324 -31.31 2.56 -5.11
N GLN A 325 -31.35 3.17 -3.92
CA GLN A 325 -32.21 2.74 -2.81
C GLN A 325 -33.71 2.98 -3.06
N ALA A 326 -34.54 2.01 -2.67
CA ALA A 326 -35.99 2.14 -2.68
C ALA A 326 -36.46 3.28 -1.75
N PRO A 327 -37.32 4.23 -2.21
CA PRO A 327 -37.80 5.32 -1.36
C PRO A 327 -38.63 4.91 -0.15
N ARG A 328 -39.33 3.77 -0.24
CA ARG A 328 -40.28 3.30 0.78
C ARG A 328 -39.60 2.65 1.99
N ASP A 329 -38.44 2.02 1.78
CA ASP A 329 -37.76 1.19 2.80
C ASP A 329 -36.48 1.85 3.33
N ARG A 330 -36.39 3.18 3.30
CA ARG A 330 -35.16 3.90 3.67
C ARG A 330 -34.93 3.88 5.18
N SER A 331 -33.85 3.21 5.60
CA SER A 331 -33.30 3.34 6.96
C SER A 331 -32.17 4.37 7.01
N ALA A 332 -32.27 5.34 7.92
CA ALA A 332 -31.27 6.39 8.08
C ALA A 332 -29.87 5.84 8.40
N ILE A 333 -29.78 4.82 9.26
CA ILE A 333 -28.50 4.20 9.65
C ILE A 333 -27.87 3.52 8.44
N VAL A 334 -28.64 2.76 7.66
CA VAL A 334 -28.14 2.05 6.48
C VAL A 334 -27.66 3.05 5.42
N SER A 335 -28.43 4.10 5.15
CA SER A 335 -28.04 5.13 4.18
C SER A 335 -26.77 5.87 4.61
N VAL A 336 -26.64 6.25 5.90
CA VAL A 336 -25.42 6.92 6.40
C VAL A 336 -24.20 6.01 6.30
N VAL A 337 -24.31 4.74 6.73
CA VAL A 337 -23.20 3.77 6.65
C VAL A 337 -22.78 3.52 5.21
N ALA A 338 -23.74 3.35 4.29
CA ALA A 338 -23.45 3.18 2.87
C ALA A 338 -22.76 4.40 2.26
N ILE A 339 -23.21 5.62 2.58
CA ILE A 339 -22.60 6.87 2.09
C ILE A 339 -21.17 7.03 2.63
N LEU A 340 -20.95 6.81 3.93
CA LEU A 340 -19.63 6.90 4.54
C LEU A 340 -18.66 5.87 3.94
N ALA A 341 -19.10 4.62 3.77
CA ALA A 341 -18.30 3.58 3.14
C ALA A 341 -17.97 3.90 1.69
N LEU A 342 -18.96 4.26 0.86
CA LEU A 342 -18.70 4.64 -0.54
C LEU A 342 -17.77 5.87 -0.66
N THR A 343 -17.88 6.83 0.25
CA THR A 343 -17.01 8.01 0.28
C THR A 343 -15.58 7.63 0.65
N SER A 344 -15.40 6.83 1.70
CA SER A 344 -14.08 6.34 2.13
C SER A 344 -13.40 5.55 1.01
N LEU A 345 -14.15 4.64 0.38
CA LEU A 345 -13.68 3.84 -0.74
C LEU A 345 -13.22 4.68 -1.94
N LEU A 346 -14.02 5.65 -2.36
CA LEU A 346 -13.63 6.55 -3.45
C LEU A 346 -12.41 7.41 -3.08
N ALA A 347 -12.31 7.87 -1.82
CA ALA A 347 -11.15 8.58 -1.32
C ALA A 347 -9.88 7.70 -1.38
N THR A 348 -9.97 6.43 -0.96
CA THR A 348 -8.88 5.47 -1.01
C THR A 348 -8.34 5.27 -2.42
N VAL A 349 -9.20 5.16 -3.44
CA VAL A 349 -8.73 4.99 -4.84
C VAL A 349 -8.20 6.29 -5.42
N LEU A 350 -8.81 7.44 -5.10
CA LEU A 350 -8.32 8.75 -5.56
C LEU A 350 -7.05 9.22 -4.84
N LEU A 351 -6.57 8.50 -3.82
CA LEU A 351 -5.27 8.75 -3.22
C LEU A 351 -4.11 8.32 -4.14
N LEU A 352 -4.32 7.36 -5.04
CA LEU A 352 -3.28 6.92 -5.99
C LEU A 352 -2.75 8.05 -6.89
N PRO A 353 -3.59 8.85 -7.59
CA PRO A 353 -3.07 9.98 -8.37
C PRO A 353 -2.37 11.03 -7.49
N VAL A 354 -2.78 11.21 -6.23
CA VAL A 354 -2.14 12.13 -5.28
C VAL A 354 -0.75 11.64 -4.86
N ASP A 355 -0.61 10.34 -4.60
CA ASP A 355 0.67 9.67 -4.33
C ASP A 355 1.64 9.85 -5.50
N ILE A 356 1.18 9.52 -6.72
CA ILE A 356 1.97 9.74 -7.95
C ILE A 356 2.34 11.23 -8.09
N ALA A 357 1.42 12.15 -7.76
CA ALA A 357 1.68 13.58 -7.86
C ALA A 357 2.77 14.08 -6.93
N LEU A 358 2.66 13.72 -5.65
CA LEU A 358 3.61 14.13 -4.63
C LEU A 358 4.99 13.59 -4.91
N VAL A 359 5.08 12.33 -5.34
CA VAL A 359 6.36 11.70 -5.66
C VAL A 359 6.93 12.24 -6.98
N SER A 360 6.12 12.44 -8.02
CA SER A 360 6.56 13.05 -9.28
C SER A 360 7.00 14.51 -9.12
N ALA A 361 6.37 15.26 -8.21
CA ALA A 361 6.70 16.65 -7.95
C ALA A 361 8.14 16.82 -7.45
N THR A 362 8.73 15.78 -6.83
CA THR A 362 10.11 15.79 -6.32
C THR A 362 11.17 15.77 -7.43
N GLY A 363 10.83 15.25 -8.62
CA GLY A 363 11.75 15.10 -9.76
C GLY A 363 11.59 16.20 -10.81
N SER A 364 12.64 16.43 -11.60
CA SER A 364 12.62 17.27 -12.80
C SER A 364 12.77 16.40 -14.04
N ALA A 365 11.66 16.15 -14.74
CA ALA A 365 11.62 15.28 -15.92
C ALA A 365 12.55 15.75 -17.06
N SER A 366 12.79 17.06 -17.19
CA SER A 366 13.67 17.64 -18.21
C SER A 366 15.15 17.53 -17.89
N LEU A 367 15.51 17.33 -16.62
CA LEU A 367 16.90 17.30 -16.16
C LEU A 367 17.35 15.90 -15.77
N GLY A 368 16.42 14.96 -15.53
CA GLY A 368 16.76 13.65 -14.99
C GLY A 368 17.34 13.72 -13.56
N ALA A 369 16.89 14.70 -12.78
CA ALA A 369 17.46 15.07 -11.48
C ALA A 369 16.34 15.48 -10.50
N LYS A 370 16.61 15.44 -9.18
CA LYS A 370 15.66 15.91 -8.15
C LYS A 370 15.60 17.44 -8.15
N LYS A 371 14.42 18.01 -7.88
CA LYS A 371 14.27 19.46 -7.76
C LYS A 371 15.06 19.99 -6.54
N PRO A 372 15.52 21.26 -6.56
CA PRO A 372 16.34 21.82 -5.47
C PRO A 372 15.68 21.77 -4.09
N TRP A 373 14.35 21.91 -4.02
CA TRP A 373 13.61 21.86 -2.75
C TRP A 373 13.37 20.44 -2.25
N ALA A 374 13.50 19.42 -3.11
CA ALA A 374 13.17 18.03 -2.81
C ALA A 374 14.36 17.32 -2.15
N THR A 375 14.77 17.80 -0.98
CA THR A 375 15.83 17.17 -0.18
C THR A 375 15.40 15.79 0.34
N PRO A 376 16.33 14.87 0.64
CA PRO A 376 15.98 13.54 1.16
C PRO A 376 15.04 13.57 2.37
N ASP A 377 15.23 14.51 3.30
CA ASP A 377 14.36 14.65 4.48
C ASP A 377 12.94 15.08 4.11
N ARG A 378 12.78 15.97 3.12
CA ARG A 378 11.46 16.39 2.62
C ARG A 378 10.76 15.25 1.89
N VAL A 379 11.49 14.51 1.05
CA VAL A 379 10.95 13.32 0.37
C VAL A 379 10.54 12.26 1.39
N ALA A 380 11.36 12.01 2.42
CA ALA A 380 11.02 11.09 3.49
C ALA A 380 9.77 11.54 4.27
N ALA A 381 9.64 12.83 4.61
CA ALA A 381 8.46 13.37 5.27
C ALA A 381 7.19 13.19 4.41
N ILE A 382 7.27 13.46 3.11
CA ILE A 382 6.17 13.22 2.16
C ILE A 382 5.76 11.73 2.16
N LEU A 383 6.73 10.81 2.10
CA LEU A 383 6.46 9.37 2.09
C LEU A 383 5.86 8.88 3.42
N VAL A 384 6.33 9.40 4.56
CA VAL A 384 5.75 9.09 5.88
C VAL A 384 4.31 9.59 5.96
N GLN A 385 4.05 10.81 5.50
CA GLN A 385 2.69 11.36 5.44
C GLN A 385 1.77 10.52 4.55
N LEU A 386 2.22 10.15 3.34
CA LEU A 386 1.47 9.29 2.42
C LEU A 386 1.15 7.93 3.07
N LYS A 387 2.13 7.28 3.69
CA LYS A 387 1.93 6.01 4.41
C LYS A 387 0.92 6.14 5.53
N ALA A 388 0.98 7.21 6.32
CA ALA A 388 0.02 7.46 7.39
C ALA A 388 -1.42 7.60 6.85
N VAL A 389 -1.60 8.34 5.74
CA VAL A 389 -2.93 8.49 5.11
C VAL A 389 -3.43 7.16 4.55
N TYR A 390 -2.60 6.39 3.84
CA TYR A 390 -2.99 5.06 3.36
C TYR A 390 -3.40 4.13 4.49
N TYR A 391 -2.60 4.04 5.56
CA TYR A 391 -2.94 3.17 6.69
C TYR A 391 -4.24 3.62 7.38
N THR A 392 -4.48 4.92 7.48
CA THR A 392 -5.72 5.45 8.05
C THR A 392 -6.93 5.07 7.20
N LEU A 393 -6.88 5.29 5.89
CA LEU A 393 -7.98 4.98 4.97
C LEU A 393 -8.24 3.47 4.88
N TYR A 394 -7.20 2.65 4.73
CA TYR A 394 -7.37 1.20 4.70
C TYR A 394 -7.89 0.62 6.01
N SER A 395 -7.47 1.17 7.16
CA SER A 395 -8.00 0.76 8.45
C SER A 395 -9.46 1.17 8.62
N LEU A 396 -9.83 2.36 8.13
CA LEU A 396 -11.21 2.83 8.11
C LEU A 396 -12.08 1.94 7.19
N ASP A 397 -11.62 1.63 5.99
CA ASP A 397 -12.33 0.75 5.05
C ASP A 397 -12.50 -0.66 5.62
N ALA A 398 -11.45 -1.22 6.25
CA ALA A 398 -11.53 -2.52 6.91
C ALA A 398 -12.52 -2.51 8.08
N LEU A 399 -12.51 -1.46 8.92
CA LEU A 399 -13.47 -1.30 10.02
C LEU A 399 -14.91 -1.17 9.49
N LEU A 400 -15.11 -0.37 8.44
CA LEU A 400 -16.42 -0.19 7.83
C LEU A 400 -16.93 -1.52 7.23
N CYS A 401 -16.09 -2.27 6.52
CA CYS A 401 -16.49 -3.50 5.84
C CYS A 401 -16.68 -4.69 6.79
N LEU A 402 -15.84 -4.83 7.81
CA LEU A 402 -15.83 -6.02 8.67
C LEU A 402 -16.61 -5.81 9.96
N VAL A 403 -16.92 -4.58 10.36
CA VAL A 403 -17.62 -4.32 11.63
C VAL A 403 -18.87 -3.47 11.42
N VAL A 404 -18.74 -2.27 10.84
CA VAL A 404 -19.85 -1.31 10.80
C VAL A 404 -20.96 -1.74 9.83
N ILE A 405 -20.61 -2.23 8.63
CA ILE A 405 -21.60 -2.69 7.65
C ILE A 405 -22.32 -3.95 8.14
N PRO A 406 -21.64 -5.01 8.63
CA PRO A 406 -22.33 -6.16 9.22
C PRO A 406 -23.25 -5.77 10.38
N PHE A 407 -22.81 -4.87 11.26
CA PHE A 407 -23.65 -4.35 12.32
C PHE A 407 -24.90 -3.64 11.77
N ALA A 408 -24.73 -2.74 10.80
CA ALA A 408 -25.84 -2.02 10.17
C ALA A 408 -26.81 -2.95 9.42
N TYR A 409 -26.30 -4.04 8.86
CA TYR A 409 -27.09 -5.08 8.21
C TYR A 409 -27.97 -5.81 9.23
N PHE A 410 -27.39 -6.40 10.29
CA PHE A 410 -28.16 -7.12 11.31
C PHE A 410 -29.07 -6.19 12.11
N TRP A 411 -28.66 -4.94 12.29
CA TRP A 411 -29.49 -3.92 12.94
C TRP A 411 -30.77 -3.59 12.15
N TYR A 412 -30.71 -3.67 10.81
CA TYR A 412 -31.87 -3.49 9.95
C TYR A 412 -32.69 -4.78 9.83
N GLU A 413 -32.06 -5.95 9.79
CA GLU A 413 -32.76 -7.24 9.72
C GLU A 413 -33.60 -7.53 10.98
N GLU A 414 -33.08 -7.22 12.16
CA GLU A 414 -33.80 -7.41 13.44
C GLU A 414 -34.88 -6.32 13.68
N TYR A 415 -35.15 -5.47 12.69
CA TYR A 415 -36.20 -4.46 12.79
C TYR A 415 -37.51 -5.01 12.25
N ASP A 416 -38.32 -5.57 13.15
CA ASP A 416 -39.74 -5.85 12.90
C ASP A 416 -40.60 -4.80 13.62
N GLU A 417 -41.36 -4.02 12.86
CA GLU A 417 -42.23 -2.97 13.40
C GLU A 417 -43.34 -3.54 14.29
N VAL A 418 -43.79 -4.76 14.02
CA VAL A 418 -44.91 -5.40 14.74
C VAL A 418 -44.45 -5.93 16.10
N GLU A 419 -43.31 -6.62 16.17
CA GLU A 419 -42.75 -7.09 17.45
C GLU A 419 -42.33 -5.94 18.38
N PHE A 420 -41.84 -4.82 17.82
CA PHE A 420 -41.38 -3.70 18.63
C PHE A 420 -42.55 -2.98 19.34
N GLU A 421 -43.70 -2.88 18.67
CA GLU A 421 -44.93 -2.30 19.24
C GLU A 421 -45.70 -3.29 20.13
N GLU A 422 -45.73 -4.59 19.79
CA GLU A 422 -46.51 -5.61 20.54
C GLU A 422 -45.75 -6.23 21.73
N GLU A 423 -44.43 -6.44 21.65
CA GLU A 423 -43.65 -7.13 22.72
C GLU A 423 -42.82 -6.17 23.61
N GLY A 424 -42.83 -4.86 23.36
CA GLY A 424 -42.11 -3.88 24.17
C GLY A 424 -40.58 -4.04 24.14
N ARG A 425 -40.02 -4.57 23.04
CA ARG A 425 -38.57 -4.73 22.85
C ARG A 425 -37.87 -3.37 22.94
N THR A 426 -36.79 -3.30 23.71
CA THR A 426 -36.04 -2.05 23.95
C THR A 426 -34.95 -1.84 22.90
N TRP A 427 -34.55 -0.59 22.67
CA TRP A 427 -33.41 -0.26 21.80
C TRP A 427 -32.12 -1.00 22.20
N THR A 428 -31.94 -1.26 23.49
CA THR A 428 -30.81 -2.02 24.04
C THR A 428 -30.87 -3.50 23.67
N SER A 429 -32.04 -4.15 23.68
CA SER A 429 -32.14 -5.55 23.23
C SER A 429 -31.81 -5.71 21.75
N ARG A 430 -32.18 -4.74 20.91
CA ARG A 430 -31.87 -4.76 19.47
C ARG A 430 -30.37 -4.57 19.22
N PHE A 431 -29.73 -3.68 19.97
CA PHE A 431 -28.29 -3.47 19.92
C PHE A 431 -27.52 -4.74 20.29
N VAL A 432 -27.92 -5.40 21.38
CA VAL A 432 -27.27 -6.64 21.84
C VAL A 432 -27.44 -7.77 20.82
N ALA A 433 -28.62 -7.90 20.20
CA ALA A 433 -28.87 -8.88 19.14
C ALA A 433 -27.97 -8.64 17.91
N ALA A 434 -27.95 -7.40 17.38
CA ALA A 434 -27.09 -7.05 16.25
C ALA A 434 -25.59 -7.21 16.59
N ALA A 435 -25.16 -6.80 17.78
CA ALA A 435 -23.77 -6.94 18.24
C ALA A 435 -23.34 -8.41 18.38
N LYS A 436 -24.24 -9.30 18.81
CA LYS A 436 -23.98 -10.74 18.91
C LYS A 436 -23.65 -11.34 17.55
N TYR A 437 -24.40 -11.02 16.50
CA TYR A 437 -24.10 -11.49 15.14
C TYR A 437 -22.85 -10.81 14.56
N THR A 438 -22.60 -9.55 14.91
CA THR A 438 -21.38 -8.83 14.50
C THR A 438 -20.11 -9.43 15.14
N LEU A 439 -20.21 -10.05 16.32
CA LEU A 439 -19.08 -10.69 17.00
C LEU A 439 -18.40 -11.77 16.14
N PHE A 440 -19.16 -12.45 15.28
CA PHE A 440 -18.60 -13.41 14.32
C PHE A 440 -17.57 -12.76 13.38
N PHE A 441 -17.86 -11.56 12.88
CA PHE A 441 -16.94 -10.84 11.99
C PHE A 441 -15.73 -10.29 12.74
N ILE A 442 -15.90 -9.87 14.00
CA ILE A 442 -14.78 -9.48 14.86
C ILE A 442 -13.86 -10.69 15.11
N ALA A 443 -14.43 -11.86 15.42
CA ALA A 443 -13.68 -13.10 15.56
C ALA A 443 -12.97 -13.48 14.26
N LEU A 444 -13.60 -13.30 13.10
CA LEU A 444 -12.98 -13.50 11.80
C LEU A 444 -11.75 -12.57 11.62
N VAL A 445 -11.85 -11.29 11.97
CA VAL A 445 -10.70 -10.36 11.91
C VAL A 445 -9.56 -10.85 12.79
N VAL A 446 -9.86 -11.25 14.03
CA VAL A 446 -8.84 -11.79 14.96
C VAL A 446 -8.18 -13.03 14.37
N VAL A 447 -8.97 -13.97 13.83
CA VAL A 447 -8.45 -15.20 13.19
C VAL A 447 -7.56 -14.85 11.99
N LEU A 448 -7.95 -13.91 11.15
CA LEU A 448 -7.13 -13.49 10.00
C LEU A 448 -5.78 -12.90 10.42
N PHE A 449 -5.77 -12.06 11.47
CA PHE A 449 -4.53 -11.53 12.02
C PHE A 449 -3.67 -12.62 12.66
N LEU A 450 -4.28 -13.56 13.40
CA LEU A 450 -3.56 -14.70 13.98
C LEU A 450 -2.96 -15.59 12.88
N LEU A 451 -3.70 -15.90 11.82
CA LEU A 451 -3.19 -16.63 10.67
C LEU A 451 -2.01 -15.88 10.03
N GLY A 452 -2.15 -14.59 9.77
CA GLY A 452 -1.05 -13.79 9.21
C GLY A 452 0.17 -13.67 10.14
N PHE A 453 -0.03 -13.82 11.45
CA PHE A 453 1.03 -13.80 12.44
C PHE A 453 1.78 -15.14 12.53
N PHE A 454 1.07 -16.26 12.37
CA PHE A 454 1.60 -17.62 12.56
C PHE A 454 1.97 -18.35 11.26
N VAL A 455 1.48 -17.91 10.10
CA VAL A 455 1.90 -18.47 8.82
C VAL A 455 3.34 -18.01 8.53
N PRO A 456 4.27 -18.91 8.15
CA PRO A 456 5.66 -18.53 7.88
C PRO A 456 5.78 -17.78 6.55
N ALA A 457 6.51 -16.65 6.56
CA ALA A 457 6.81 -15.87 5.36
C ALA A 457 7.86 -16.59 4.48
N ALA A 458 7.92 -16.22 3.20
CA ALA A 458 8.88 -16.80 2.26
C ALA A 458 10.33 -16.58 2.74
N GLY A 459 11.07 -17.68 3.02
CA GLY A 459 12.45 -17.66 3.53
C GLY A 459 12.62 -18.22 4.94
N ASP A 460 11.55 -18.30 5.74
CA ASP A 460 11.59 -18.79 7.14
C ASP A 460 11.46 -20.33 7.25
N ALA A 461 11.35 -21.04 6.13
CA ALA A 461 11.03 -22.48 6.06
C ALA A 461 12.23 -23.43 6.29
N THR A 462 13.21 -23.05 7.11
CA THR A 462 14.29 -23.97 7.52
C THR A 462 13.92 -24.69 8.82
N ARG A 463 13.21 -25.82 8.68
CA ARG A 463 13.08 -26.97 9.62
C ARG A 463 13.15 -26.62 11.13
N GLY A 464 12.12 -25.96 11.68
CA GLY A 464 11.96 -25.79 13.12
C GLY A 464 10.68 -26.46 13.64
N HIS A 465 10.78 -27.21 14.71
CA HIS A 465 9.67 -27.88 15.40
C HIS A 465 8.81 -26.81 16.12
N TRP A 466 7.51 -27.04 16.27
CA TRP A 466 6.57 -26.08 16.86
C TRP A 466 6.72 -26.00 18.40
N ASP A 467 7.84 -25.46 18.89
CA ASP A 467 8.14 -25.34 20.32
C ASP A 467 7.82 -23.93 20.89
N LEU A 468 7.70 -23.82 22.21
CA LEU A 468 7.47 -22.55 22.93
C LEU A 468 8.49 -21.45 22.60
N ASP A 469 9.72 -21.81 22.25
CA ASP A 469 10.75 -20.87 21.80
C ASP A 469 10.53 -20.37 20.36
N TYR A 470 9.89 -21.17 19.49
CA TYR A 470 9.38 -20.69 18.20
C TYR A 470 8.32 -19.60 18.42
N PHE A 471 7.40 -19.79 19.38
CA PHE A 471 6.38 -18.79 19.72
C PHE A 471 6.97 -17.51 20.34
N LYS A 472 7.97 -17.61 21.24
CA LYS A 472 8.69 -16.44 21.77
C LYS A 472 9.47 -15.68 20.70
N ARG A 473 10.15 -16.39 19.78
CA ARG A 473 10.85 -15.79 18.63
C ARG A 473 9.89 -15.14 17.63
N LEU A 474 8.69 -15.71 17.44
CA LEU A 474 7.61 -15.11 16.63
C LEU A 474 7.12 -13.78 17.21
N VAL A 475 6.93 -13.69 18.53
CA VAL A 475 6.41 -12.46 19.17
C VAL A 475 7.43 -11.32 19.19
N ALA A 476 8.74 -11.61 19.23
CA ALA A 476 9.79 -10.60 19.36
C ALA A 476 10.21 -9.88 18.04
N GLN A 477 9.89 -10.41 16.86
CA GLN A 477 10.37 -9.89 15.56
C GLN A 477 9.31 -9.12 14.74
N ASN A 478 8.86 -7.92 15.13
CA ASN A 478 8.04 -7.01 14.28
C ASN A 478 6.93 -7.66 13.39
N HIS A 479 6.27 -8.74 13.85
CA HIS A 479 5.34 -9.54 13.03
C HIS A 479 3.99 -8.85 12.77
N GLY A 480 3.69 -7.71 13.42
CA GLY A 480 2.48 -6.93 13.13
C GLY A 480 2.37 -6.49 11.66
N GLU A 481 3.49 -6.13 11.03
CA GLU A 481 3.53 -5.78 9.61
C GLU A 481 3.32 -7.00 8.70
N LYS A 482 3.86 -8.17 9.06
CA LYS A 482 3.63 -9.43 8.33
C LYS A 482 2.17 -9.87 8.41
N ALA A 483 1.56 -9.80 9.59
CA ALA A 483 0.14 -10.12 9.78
C ALA A 483 -0.77 -9.15 9.00
N LEU A 484 -0.45 -7.86 9.02
CA LEU A 484 -1.19 -6.84 8.25
C LEU A 484 -1.08 -7.08 6.74
N THR A 485 0.12 -7.34 6.22
CA THR A 485 0.33 -7.61 4.79
C THR A 485 -0.31 -8.92 4.35
N PHE A 486 -0.38 -9.93 5.21
CA PHE A 486 -1.13 -11.16 4.96
C PHE A 486 -2.64 -10.91 4.87
N ALA A 487 -3.21 -10.26 5.89
CA ALA A 487 -4.64 -9.96 5.94
C ALA A 487 -5.07 -9.13 4.73
N LEU A 488 -4.27 -8.13 4.37
CA LEU A 488 -4.54 -7.33 3.18
C LEU A 488 -4.36 -8.12 1.88
N GLY A 489 -3.31 -8.95 1.75
CA GLY A 489 -3.14 -9.82 0.58
C GLY A 489 -4.32 -10.78 0.39
N LEU A 490 -4.90 -11.29 1.47
CA LEU A 490 -6.13 -12.07 1.43
C LEU A 490 -7.34 -11.23 0.96
N LEU A 491 -7.51 -10.01 1.49
CA LEU A 491 -8.60 -9.13 1.07
C LEU A 491 -8.47 -8.71 -0.41
N VAL A 492 -7.24 -8.43 -0.88
CA VAL A 492 -6.96 -8.16 -2.30
C VAL A 492 -7.34 -9.36 -3.14
N THR A 493 -6.93 -10.57 -2.78
CA THR A 493 -7.28 -11.78 -3.56
C THR A 493 -8.78 -12.09 -3.58
N LEU A 494 -9.50 -11.91 -2.46
CA LEU A 494 -10.97 -11.98 -2.44
C LEU A 494 -11.60 -10.92 -3.35
N GLY A 495 -11.06 -9.70 -3.31
CA GLY A 495 -11.41 -8.61 -4.21
C GLY A 495 -11.15 -8.94 -5.67
N THR A 496 -10.05 -9.64 -5.97
CA THR A 496 -9.67 -10.03 -7.33
C THR A 496 -10.71 -10.96 -7.95
N LEU A 497 -11.31 -11.88 -7.18
CA LEU A 497 -12.41 -12.71 -7.65
C LEU A 497 -13.63 -11.88 -8.08
N LEU A 498 -14.00 -10.89 -7.26
CA LEU A 498 -15.10 -9.96 -7.57
C LEU A 498 -14.76 -9.08 -8.78
N TYR A 499 -13.52 -8.60 -8.87
CA TYR A 499 -13.02 -7.81 -9.98
C TYR A 499 -13.07 -8.58 -11.31
N VAL A 500 -12.64 -9.84 -11.33
CA VAL A 500 -12.72 -10.72 -12.50
C VAL A 500 -14.15 -10.85 -13.01
N LEU A 501 -15.10 -11.15 -12.12
CA LEU A 501 -16.48 -11.43 -12.49
C LEU A 501 -17.28 -10.15 -12.81
N TYR A 502 -17.25 -9.18 -11.90
CA TYR A 502 -18.11 -7.99 -11.98
C TYR A 502 -17.46 -6.86 -12.75
N THR A 503 -16.20 -6.51 -12.46
CA THR A 503 -15.53 -5.44 -13.22
C THR A 503 -15.24 -5.89 -14.65
N GLY A 504 -14.85 -7.15 -14.87
CA GLY A 504 -14.64 -7.70 -16.22
C GLY A 504 -15.90 -7.67 -17.08
N ALA A 505 -17.03 -8.14 -16.54
CA ALA A 505 -18.32 -8.06 -17.23
C ALA A 505 -18.80 -6.60 -17.41
N GLY A 506 -18.67 -5.79 -16.37
CA GLY A 506 -19.07 -4.40 -16.36
C GLY A 506 -18.30 -3.52 -17.35
N LEU A 507 -17.00 -3.77 -17.52
CA LEU A 507 -16.15 -3.08 -18.48
C LEU A 507 -16.60 -3.33 -19.93
N ALA A 508 -17.17 -4.50 -20.22
CA ALA A 508 -17.77 -4.79 -21.52
C ALA A 508 -19.20 -4.23 -21.65
N LEU A 509 -20.05 -4.39 -20.62
CA LEU A 509 -21.47 -4.05 -20.68
C LEU A 509 -21.76 -2.56 -20.55
N MET A 510 -20.99 -1.83 -19.74
CA MET A 510 -21.22 -0.39 -19.49
C MET A 510 -21.16 0.42 -20.80
N PRO A 511 -20.12 0.33 -21.65
CA PRO A 511 -20.09 1.06 -22.92
C PRO A 511 -21.23 0.65 -23.86
N ILE A 512 -21.54 -0.64 -23.93
CA ILE A 512 -22.62 -1.18 -24.78
C ILE A 512 -23.97 -0.63 -24.36
N SER A 513 -24.22 -0.45 -23.05
CA SER A 513 -25.47 0.13 -22.54
C SER A 513 -25.65 1.59 -22.97
N PHE A 514 -24.57 2.34 -23.20
CA PHE A 514 -24.61 3.70 -23.73
C PHE A 514 -24.89 3.71 -25.24
N ILE A 515 -24.26 2.80 -25.98
CA ILE A 515 -24.43 2.64 -27.44
C ILE A 515 -25.85 2.15 -27.78
N ARG A 516 -26.33 1.12 -27.08
CA ARG A 516 -27.60 0.43 -27.37
C ARG A 516 -28.80 1.01 -26.62
N SER A 517 -28.74 2.26 -26.20
CA SER A 517 -29.82 2.90 -25.42
C SER A 517 -31.14 3.14 -26.18
N ALA A 518 -31.31 2.54 -27.36
CA ALA A 518 -32.57 2.48 -28.09
C ALA A 518 -33.20 1.09 -27.92
N PRO A 519 -34.40 0.96 -27.31
CA PRO A 519 -35.23 -0.21 -27.55
C PRO A 519 -35.49 -0.34 -29.06
N SER A 520 -35.57 -1.57 -29.58
CA SER A 520 -35.88 -1.81 -31.01
C SER A 520 -37.25 -1.25 -31.43
N ILE A 521 -38.10 -0.91 -30.46
CA ILE A 521 -39.41 -0.28 -30.63
C ILE A 521 -39.39 1.01 -29.81
N SER A 522 -39.62 2.15 -30.46
CA SER A 522 -39.74 3.43 -29.76
C SER A 522 -40.98 3.41 -28.83
N ALA A 523 -40.91 4.03 -27.65
CA ALA A 523 -42.06 4.10 -26.73
C ALA A 523 -43.39 4.56 -27.40
N PRO A 524 -43.38 5.47 -28.40
CA PRO A 524 -44.57 5.81 -29.19
C PRO A 524 -45.07 4.69 -30.11
N GLN A 525 -44.17 3.92 -30.73
CA GLN A 525 -44.56 2.75 -31.52
C GLN A 525 -45.05 1.61 -30.62
N LEU A 526 -44.48 1.45 -29.43
CA LEU A 526 -44.90 0.44 -28.47
C LEU A 526 -46.30 0.75 -27.93
N SER A 527 -46.58 2.01 -27.58
CA SER A 527 -47.93 2.42 -27.16
C SER A 527 -48.95 2.24 -28.28
N ALA A 528 -48.60 2.64 -29.52
CA ALA A 528 -49.50 2.48 -30.68
C ALA A 528 -49.79 1.01 -30.98
N THR A 529 -48.75 0.16 -31.00
CA THR A 529 -48.92 -1.29 -31.26
C THR A 529 -49.68 -1.99 -30.14
N THR A 530 -49.41 -1.64 -28.87
CA THR A 530 -50.12 -2.20 -27.71
C THR A 530 -51.59 -1.77 -27.69
N ALA A 531 -51.89 -0.51 -28.01
CA ALA A 531 -53.26 -0.01 -28.11
C ALA A 531 -54.04 -0.74 -29.22
N THR A 532 -53.44 -0.94 -30.39
CA THR A 532 -54.06 -1.74 -31.46
C THR A 532 -54.29 -3.20 -31.05
N GLN A 533 -53.34 -3.83 -30.34
CA GLN A 533 -53.50 -5.20 -29.83
C GLN A 533 -54.63 -5.28 -28.78
N LEU A 534 -54.74 -4.29 -27.90
CA LEU A 534 -55.80 -4.22 -26.89
C LEU A 534 -57.18 -4.09 -27.55
N GLU A 535 -57.30 -3.26 -28.58
CA GLU A 535 -58.53 -3.09 -29.34
C GLU A 535 -58.92 -4.38 -30.06
N GLN A 536 -57.97 -5.06 -30.70
CA GLN A 536 -58.20 -6.37 -31.34
C GLN A 536 -58.61 -7.46 -30.33
N ASN A 537 -58.00 -7.50 -29.15
CA ASN A 537 -58.37 -8.45 -28.09
C ASN A 537 -59.80 -8.20 -27.61
N ARG A 538 -60.15 -6.94 -27.32
CA ARG A 538 -61.52 -6.55 -26.93
C ARG A 538 -62.54 -6.87 -28.02
N GLU A 539 -62.19 -6.70 -29.29
CA GLU A 539 -63.06 -7.08 -30.40
C GLU A 539 -63.28 -8.60 -30.46
N ARG A 540 -62.23 -9.41 -30.27
CA ARG A 540 -62.34 -10.87 -30.18
C ARG A 540 -63.21 -11.32 -28.99
N GLN A 541 -63.06 -10.69 -27.83
CA GLN A 541 -63.93 -10.96 -26.67
C GLN A 541 -65.40 -10.71 -27.05
N ARG A 542 -65.70 -9.55 -27.65
CA ARG A 542 -67.06 -9.20 -28.10
C ARG A 542 -67.60 -10.19 -29.15
N GLN A 543 -66.79 -10.61 -30.11
CA GLN A 543 -67.18 -11.60 -31.11
C GLN A 543 -67.51 -12.96 -30.48
N LEU A 544 -66.74 -13.38 -29.49
CA LEU A 544 -66.90 -14.65 -28.79
C LEU A 544 -68.12 -14.63 -27.84
N GLU A 545 -68.36 -13.50 -27.18
CA GLU A 545 -69.58 -13.25 -26.42
C GLU A 545 -70.82 -13.21 -27.33
N MET A 546 -70.76 -12.51 -28.46
CA MET A 546 -71.86 -12.45 -29.44
C MET A 546 -72.18 -13.82 -30.05
N ARG A 547 -71.16 -14.65 -30.36
CA ARG A 547 -71.35 -16.03 -30.84
C ARG A 547 -72.12 -16.88 -29.83
N ASN A 548 -71.94 -16.61 -28.54
CA ASN A 548 -72.55 -17.36 -27.45
C ASN A 548 -73.84 -16.71 -26.88
N ALA A 549 -74.16 -15.47 -27.26
CA ALA A 549 -75.29 -14.70 -26.73
C ALA A 549 -76.69 -15.29 -27.02
N GLY A 550 -76.79 -16.28 -27.92
CA GLY A 550 -78.03 -17.00 -28.23
C GLY A 550 -78.08 -18.46 -27.77
N ASN A 551 -77.03 -18.97 -27.11
CA ASN A 551 -76.94 -20.39 -26.76
C ASN A 551 -77.61 -20.67 -25.39
N ARG A 552 -78.68 -21.48 -25.39
CA ARG A 552 -79.45 -21.83 -24.17
C ARG A 552 -78.66 -22.67 -23.16
N GLU A 553 -77.62 -23.37 -23.61
CA GLU A 553 -76.74 -24.18 -22.74
C GLU A 553 -75.57 -23.37 -22.11
N GLY A 554 -75.47 -22.07 -22.43
CA GLY A 554 -74.36 -21.22 -22.00
C GLY A 554 -73.09 -21.43 -22.83
N MET A 555 -71.99 -20.79 -22.41
CA MET A 555 -70.72 -20.82 -23.14
C MET A 555 -70.02 -22.19 -23.04
N SER A 556 -69.59 -22.75 -24.17
CA SER A 556 -68.84 -24.02 -24.21
C SER A 556 -67.57 -23.95 -23.35
N ARG A 557 -67.14 -25.07 -22.76
CA ARG A 557 -65.88 -25.14 -21.97
C ARG A 557 -64.66 -24.67 -22.77
N LYS A 558 -64.66 -24.87 -24.10
CA LYS A 558 -63.59 -24.37 -24.98
C LYS A 558 -63.61 -22.85 -25.06
N ASP A 559 -64.78 -22.29 -25.38
CA ASP A 559 -65.01 -20.85 -25.49
C ASP A 559 -64.76 -20.12 -24.17
N ARG A 560 -65.10 -20.75 -23.04
CA ARG A 560 -64.83 -20.19 -21.70
C ARG A 560 -63.33 -20.09 -21.41
N ARG A 561 -62.56 -21.13 -21.73
CA ARG A 561 -61.09 -21.10 -21.61
C ARG A 561 -60.45 -20.08 -22.54
N GLU A 562 -61.02 -19.91 -23.73
CA GLU A 562 -60.58 -18.90 -24.71
C GLU A 562 -60.87 -17.49 -24.20
N LEU A 563 -62.07 -17.25 -23.66
CA LEU A 563 -62.42 -15.98 -23.01
C LEU A 563 -61.50 -15.68 -21.82
N ASP A 564 -61.30 -16.65 -20.93
CA ASP A 564 -60.40 -16.51 -19.77
C ASP A 564 -58.94 -16.25 -20.19
N ALA A 565 -58.52 -16.75 -21.36
CA ALA A 565 -57.21 -16.44 -21.93
C ALA A 565 -57.17 -15.01 -22.50
N LEU A 566 -58.20 -14.59 -23.23
CA LEU A 566 -58.31 -13.23 -23.78
C LEU A 566 -58.40 -12.17 -22.68
N VAL A 567 -59.11 -12.43 -21.58
CA VAL A 567 -59.21 -11.53 -20.41
C VAL A 567 -57.86 -11.39 -19.70
N ARG A 568 -57.11 -12.48 -19.54
CA ARG A 568 -55.74 -12.41 -19.01
C ARG A 568 -54.83 -11.61 -19.93
N GLU A 569 -54.94 -11.83 -21.23
CA GLU A 569 -54.19 -11.05 -22.23
C GLU A 569 -54.57 -9.56 -22.18
N GLU A 570 -55.86 -9.21 -22.03
CA GLU A 570 -56.29 -7.82 -21.84
C GLU A 570 -55.62 -7.17 -20.62
N GLN A 571 -55.61 -7.85 -19.47
CA GLN A 571 -54.94 -7.34 -18.27
C GLN A 571 -53.46 -7.05 -18.52
N THR A 572 -52.76 -7.93 -19.25
CA THR A 572 -51.35 -7.70 -19.63
C THR A 572 -51.19 -6.51 -20.59
N LEU A 573 -52.07 -6.37 -21.59
CA LEU A 573 -52.00 -5.30 -22.59
C LEU A 573 -52.32 -3.92 -21.99
N VAL A 574 -53.33 -3.82 -21.12
CA VAL A 574 -53.64 -2.58 -20.38
C VAL A 574 -52.47 -2.17 -19.49
N ARG A 575 -51.80 -3.13 -18.84
CA ARG A 575 -50.60 -2.87 -18.03
C ARG A 575 -49.45 -2.33 -18.88
N ARG A 576 -49.20 -2.94 -20.03
CA ARG A 576 -48.18 -2.49 -20.99
C ARG A 576 -48.48 -1.09 -21.55
N GLU A 577 -49.74 -0.78 -21.82
CA GLU A 577 -50.16 0.55 -22.26
C GLU A 577 -49.87 1.62 -21.19
N ARG A 578 -50.23 1.35 -19.93
CA ARG A 578 -49.92 2.25 -18.80
C ARG A 578 -48.42 2.47 -18.64
N LEU A 579 -47.62 1.42 -18.71
CA LEU A 579 -46.15 1.53 -18.62
C LEU A 579 -45.56 2.32 -19.81
N ALA A 580 -46.11 2.14 -21.01
CA ALA A 580 -45.70 2.89 -22.20
C ALA A 580 -46.06 4.40 -22.07
N ALA A 581 -47.22 4.72 -21.50
CA ALA A 581 -47.65 6.09 -21.19
C ALA A 581 -46.75 6.74 -20.12
N GLU A 582 -46.44 6.03 -19.04
CA GLU A 582 -45.52 6.48 -17.99
C GLU A 582 -44.10 6.75 -18.54
N ALA A 583 -43.63 5.91 -19.49
CA ALA A 583 -42.35 6.10 -20.17
C ALA A 583 -42.31 7.33 -21.10
N GLN A 584 -43.47 7.77 -21.61
CA GLN A 584 -43.62 9.01 -22.38
C GLN A 584 -43.76 10.25 -21.49
N GLY A 585 -43.91 10.06 -20.17
CA GLY A 585 -44.03 11.14 -19.19
C GLY A 585 -45.45 11.69 -19.03
N GLU A 586 -46.48 10.93 -19.41
CA GLU A 586 -47.87 11.22 -19.02
C GLU A 586 -48.01 11.14 -17.49
N GLY A 587 -48.70 12.10 -16.89
CA GLY A 587 -48.90 12.18 -15.43
C GLY A 587 -47.73 12.73 -14.61
N ARG A 588 -46.60 13.13 -15.22
CA ARG A 588 -45.47 13.78 -14.53
C ARG A 588 -45.34 15.27 -14.85
N SER A 589 -44.57 15.99 -14.02
CA SER A 589 -44.41 17.46 -14.15
C SER A 589 -43.87 17.86 -15.53
N ARG A 590 -44.25 19.06 -16.00
CA ARG A 590 -43.74 19.62 -17.27
C ARG A 590 -42.20 19.64 -17.34
N VAL A 591 -41.54 19.80 -16.20
CA VAL A 591 -40.08 19.76 -16.09
C VAL A 591 -39.52 18.40 -16.49
N TYR A 592 -40.18 17.31 -16.08
CA TYR A 592 -39.78 15.95 -16.45
C TYR A 592 -39.95 15.68 -17.95
N GLN A 593 -41.02 16.21 -18.56
CA GLN A 593 -41.25 16.08 -20.01
C GLN A 593 -40.21 16.88 -20.83
N VAL A 594 -39.86 18.09 -20.38
CA VAL A 594 -38.78 18.90 -20.97
C VAL A 594 -37.43 18.18 -20.82
N TRP A 595 -37.16 17.60 -19.65
CA TRP A 595 -35.96 16.79 -19.40
C TRP A 595 -35.86 15.57 -20.33
N LEU A 596 -36.97 14.86 -20.59
CA LEU A 596 -37.00 13.74 -21.55
C LEU A 596 -36.67 14.19 -22.98
N LYS A 597 -37.20 15.33 -23.42
CA LYS A 597 -36.86 15.93 -24.73
C LYS A 597 -35.39 16.36 -24.80
N LEU A 598 -34.86 16.94 -23.73
CA LEU A 598 -33.45 17.31 -23.61
C LEU A 598 -32.55 16.05 -23.67
N CYS A 599 -32.91 15.00 -22.95
CA CYS A 599 -32.22 13.71 -23.01
C CYS A 599 -32.25 13.09 -24.42
N ALA A 600 -33.35 13.28 -25.17
CA ALA A 600 -33.45 12.84 -26.56
C ALA A 600 -32.50 13.61 -27.49
N LEU A 601 -32.33 14.93 -27.27
CA LEU A 601 -31.37 15.77 -27.99
C LEU A 601 -29.91 15.34 -27.73
N PHE A 602 -29.57 14.95 -26.50
CA PHE A 602 -28.23 14.47 -26.13
C PHE A 602 -27.96 12.99 -26.48
N ARG A 603 -28.87 12.28 -27.18
CA ARG A 603 -28.65 10.88 -27.59
C ARG A 603 -27.41 10.66 -28.48
N PRO A 604 -27.11 11.50 -29.50
CA PRO A 604 -25.91 11.34 -30.31
C PRO A 604 -24.64 11.47 -29.46
N VAL A 605 -24.64 12.40 -28.50
CA VAL A 605 -23.54 12.59 -27.54
C VAL A 605 -23.37 11.37 -26.63
N LYS A 606 -24.47 10.78 -26.17
CA LYS A 606 -24.45 9.54 -25.37
C LYS A 606 -23.89 8.35 -26.16
N MET A 607 -24.26 8.21 -27.44
CA MET A 607 -23.75 7.15 -28.32
C MET A 607 -22.25 7.32 -28.56
N LEU A 608 -21.80 8.52 -28.92
CA LEU A 608 -20.38 8.85 -29.07
C LEU A 608 -19.59 8.59 -27.79
N GLY A 609 -20.16 8.96 -26.63
CA GLY A 609 -19.60 8.63 -25.32
C GLY A 609 -19.47 7.12 -25.11
N GLY A 610 -20.49 6.33 -25.47
CA GLY A 610 -20.43 4.87 -25.40
C GLY A 610 -19.34 4.27 -26.30
N ILE A 611 -19.16 4.78 -27.51
CA ILE A 611 -18.08 4.35 -28.43
C ILE A 611 -16.71 4.69 -27.83
N LEU A 612 -16.54 5.89 -27.28
CA LEU A 612 -15.29 6.30 -26.63
C LEU A 612 -14.96 5.40 -25.43
N LEU A 613 -15.94 5.10 -24.57
CA LEU A 613 -15.77 4.20 -23.43
C LEU A 613 -15.45 2.76 -23.88
N LEU A 614 -16.01 2.30 -25.00
CA LEU A 614 -15.69 0.99 -25.56
C LEU A 614 -14.25 0.95 -26.08
N ALA A 615 -13.82 2.00 -26.79
CA ALA A 615 -12.43 2.13 -27.23
C ALA A 615 -11.46 2.15 -26.04
N LEU A 616 -11.79 2.88 -24.97
CA LEU A 616 -11.02 2.89 -23.72
C LEU A 616 -10.97 1.49 -23.08
N SER A 617 -12.09 0.76 -23.07
CA SER A 617 -12.16 -0.61 -22.52
C SER A 617 -11.24 -1.57 -23.26
N VAL A 618 -11.26 -1.52 -24.60
CA VAL A 618 -10.38 -2.32 -25.46
C VAL A 618 -8.91 -1.93 -25.25
N LEU A 619 -8.63 -0.63 -25.11
CA LEU A 619 -7.27 -0.14 -24.85
C LEU A 619 -6.71 -0.61 -23.49
N ILE A 620 -7.55 -0.62 -22.44
CA ILE A 620 -7.21 -1.20 -21.14
C ILE A 620 -6.95 -2.69 -21.28
N TRP A 621 -7.83 -3.42 -21.98
CA TRP A 621 -7.70 -4.86 -22.21
C TRP A 621 -6.39 -5.21 -22.92
N ILE A 622 -6.05 -4.49 -24.00
CA ILE A 622 -4.80 -4.69 -24.76
C ILE A 622 -3.59 -4.41 -23.85
N SER A 623 -3.63 -3.33 -23.09
CA SER A 623 -2.53 -2.96 -22.18
C SER A 623 -2.31 -4.04 -21.13
N MET A 624 -3.38 -4.49 -20.47
CA MET A 624 -3.31 -5.58 -19.50
C MET A 624 -2.76 -6.85 -20.14
N PHE A 625 -3.26 -7.27 -21.30
CA PHE A 625 -2.76 -8.46 -21.99
C PHE A 625 -1.25 -8.39 -22.25
N ILE A 626 -0.76 -7.26 -22.77
CA ILE A 626 0.66 -7.04 -23.02
C ILE A 626 1.47 -7.13 -21.71
N THR A 627 1.01 -6.48 -20.63
CA THR A 627 1.67 -6.56 -19.32
C THR A 627 1.73 -7.98 -18.78
N GLY A 628 0.66 -8.76 -18.98
CA GLY A 628 0.63 -10.18 -18.58
C GLY A 628 1.67 -11.01 -19.32
N VAL A 629 1.79 -10.82 -20.65
CA VAL A 629 2.80 -11.48 -21.48
C VAL A 629 4.21 -11.07 -21.08
N ASP A 630 4.44 -9.78 -20.79
CA ASP A 630 5.75 -9.26 -20.35
C ASP A 630 6.15 -9.88 -19.00
N LYS A 631 5.24 -9.90 -18.01
CA LYS A 631 5.46 -10.56 -16.71
C LYS A 631 5.72 -12.06 -16.83
N ALA A 632 5.01 -12.75 -17.73
CA ALA A 632 5.20 -14.18 -17.97
C ALA A 632 6.60 -14.50 -18.51
N LYS A 633 7.15 -13.63 -19.37
CA LYS A 633 8.45 -13.84 -20.03
C LYS A 633 9.63 -13.31 -19.22
N ASN A 634 9.50 -12.11 -18.64
CA ASN A 634 10.62 -11.30 -18.15
C ASN A 634 10.61 -11.04 -16.63
N SER A 635 9.76 -11.73 -15.86
CA SER A 635 9.80 -11.63 -14.39
C SER A 635 11.09 -12.21 -13.82
N ILE A 636 11.66 -11.55 -12.81
CA ILE A 636 12.99 -11.85 -12.25
C ILE A 636 13.02 -13.26 -11.63
N CYS A 637 11.96 -13.64 -10.95
CA CYS A 637 11.88 -14.85 -10.11
C CYS A 637 10.59 -15.67 -10.34
N LYS A 638 9.82 -15.35 -11.38
CA LYS A 638 8.58 -16.05 -11.78
C LYS A 638 7.68 -16.33 -10.58
N GLN A 639 7.30 -17.59 -10.34
CA GLN A 639 6.42 -18.01 -9.25
C GLN A 639 7.02 -17.74 -7.86
N HIS A 640 8.34 -17.76 -7.70
CA HIS A 640 8.97 -17.60 -6.38
C HIS A 640 8.79 -16.22 -5.76
N CYS A 641 8.36 -15.22 -6.54
CA CYS A 641 8.12 -13.86 -6.08
C CYS A 641 6.85 -13.25 -6.67
N GLY A 642 5.88 -14.08 -7.10
CA GLY A 642 4.59 -13.60 -7.60
C GLY A 642 4.67 -12.83 -8.92
N TYR A 643 5.59 -13.20 -9.82
CA TYR A 643 5.75 -12.59 -11.16
C TYR A 643 6.01 -11.07 -11.16
N ILE A 644 6.79 -10.59 -10.19
CA ILE A 644 7.22 -9.18 -10.16
C ILE A 644 8.14 -8.85 -11.35
N LEU A 645 7.94 -7.68 -11.93
CA LEU A 645 8.69 -7.20 -13.10
C LEU A 645 9.69 -6.14 -12.63
N GLY A 646 10.97 -6.31 -13.01
CA GLY A 646 12.02 -5.33 -12.70
C GLY A 646 11.95 -4.08 -13.58
N GLN A 647 11.67 -4.28 -14.88
CA GLN A 647 11.52 -3.23 -15.89
C GLN A 647 10.57 -3.65 -17.00
N ILE A 648 9.96 -2.68 -17.69
CA ILE A 648 9.04 -2.94 -18.79
C ILE A 648 9.85 -3.24 -20.06
N ASN A 649 9.70 -4.43 -20.62
CA ASN A 649 10.43 -4.84 -21.83
C ASN A 649 9.54 -4.80 -23.08
N VAL A 650 8.22 -4.72 -22.91
CA VAL A 650 7.25 -4.69 -24.01
C VAL A 650 6.45 -3.40 -23.98
N PHE A 651 6.22 -2.78 -25.14
CA PHE A 651 5.46 -1.52 -25.25
C PHE A 651 4.04 -1.64 -24.69
N GLN A 652 3.71 -0.82 -23.69
CA GLN A 652 2.38 -0.76 -23.06
C GLN A 652 1.66 0.56 -23.41
N PRO A 653 0.52 0.52 -24.13
CA PRO A 653 -0.08 1.73 -24.69
C PRO A 653 -0.72 2.65 -23.64
N MET A 654 -1.47 2.12 -22.66
CA MET A 654 -2.01 2.96 -21.57
C MET A 654 -0.91 3.66 -20.79
N ASN A 655 0.15 2.93 -20.44
CA ASN A 655 1.32 3.48 -19.77
C ASN A 655 1.98 4.61 -20.58
N TRP A 656 2.16 4.42 -21.90
CA TRP A 656 2.69 5.46 -22.79
C TRP A 656 1.80 6.72 -22.83
N ILE A 657 0.47 6.56 -22.88
CA ILE A 657 -0.47 7.67 -22.86
C ILE A 657 -0.29 8.49 -21.58
N PHE A 658 -0.28 7.84 -20.41
CA PHE A 658 -0.12 8.53 -19.13
C PHE A 658 1.21 9.29 -19.04
N VAL A 659 2.33 8.67 -19.41
CA VAL A 659 3.64 9.33 -19.39
C VAL A 659 3.68 10.53 -20.35
N LYS A 660 3.00 10.45 -21.49
CA LYS A 660 2.97 11.52 -22.49
C LYS A 660 2.07 12.69 -22.05
N THR A 661 0.88 12.41 -21.55
CA THR A 661 -0.07 13.44 -21.09
C THR A 661 0.43 14.17 -19.85
N ALA A 662 1.21 13.49 -19.01
CA ALA A 662 1.77 14.06 -17.79
C ALA A 662 2.83 15.16 -18.01
N ARG A 663 3.20 15.44 -19.26
CA ARG A 663 3.96 16.67 -19.62
C ARG A 663 3.14 17.95 -19.45
N VAL A 664 1.81 17.83 -19.40
CA VAL A 664 0.87 18.96 -19.26
C VAL A 664 0.13 18.81 -17.94
N PHE A 665 0.64 19.44 -16.88
CA PHE A 665 -0.01 19.44 -15.57
C PHE A 665 -1.34 20.20 -15.63
N PRO A 666 -2.48 19.70 -15.09
CA PRO A 666 -2.70 18.45 -14.33
C PRO A 666 -3.46 17.35 -15.13
N VAL A 667 -3.27 17.27 -16.45
CA VAL A 667 -4.10 16.43 -17.35
C VAL A 667 -4.02 14.94 -17.00
N ASP A 668 -2.86 14.46 -16.59
CA ASP A 668 -2.61 13.06 -16.23
C ASP A 668 -3.34 12.65 -14.95
N TYR A 669 -3.43 13.52 -13.94
CA TYR A 669 -4.22 13.25 -12.73
C TYR A 669 -5.72 13.16 -13.04
N VAL A 670 -6.21 14.06 -13.88
CA VAL A 670 -7.61 14.01 -14.34
C VAL A 670 -7.85 12.71 -15.11
N LEU A 671 -6.94 12.32 -16.00
CA LEU A 671 -7.04 11.06 -16.74
C LEU A 671 -7.01 9.83 -15.81
N MET A 672 -6.16 9.84 -14.78
CA MET A 672 -6.06 8.73 -13.81
C MET A 672 -7.32 8.65 -12.94
N ALA A 673 -7.82 9.79 -12.47
CA ALA A 673 -9.10 9.85 -11.76
C ALA A 673 -10.26 9.36 -12.63
N LEU A 674 -10.31 9.76 -13.91
CA LEU A 674 -11.32 9.27 -14.85
C LEU A 674 -11.20 7.77 -15.12
N LEU A 675 -9.98 7.22 -15.24
CA LEU A 675 -9.76 5.77 -15.37
C LEU A 675 -10.27 5.02 -14.14
N VAL A 676 -9.92 5.49 -12.95
CA VAL A 676 -10.39 4.94 -11.66
C VAL A 676 -11.92 4.98 -11.57
N LEU A 677 -12.52 6.13 -11.84
CA LEU A 677 -13.99 6.30 -11.81
C LEU A 677 -14.67 5.45 -12.87
N PHE A 678 -14.03 5.24 -14.02
CA PHE A 678 -14.53 4.35 -15.06
C PHE A 678 -14.53 2.89 -14.62
N LEU A 679 -13.45 2.41 -13.98
CA LEU A 679 -13.38 1.05 -13.42
C LEU A 679 -14.37 0.86 -12.27
N PHE A 680 -14.53 1.86 -11.41
CA PHE A 680 -15.54 1.88 -10.35
C PHE A 680 -16.97 1.81 -10.93
N SER A 681 -17.28 2.66 -11.91
CA SER A 681 -18.59 2.67 -12.57
C SER A 681 -18.87 1.38 -13.34
N SER A 682 -17.82 0.81 -13.97
CA SER A 682 -17.90 -0.50 -14.61
C SER A 682 -18.24 -1.58 -13.59
N THR A 683 -17.63 -1.55 -12.40
CA THR A 683 -17.95 -2.49 -11.32
C THR A 683 -19.40 -2.36 -10.86
N ILE A 684 -19.91 -1.13 -10.66
CA ILE A 684 -21.33 -0.90 -10.34
C ILE A 684 -22.23 -1.48 -11.43
N SER A 685 -21.93 -1.19 -12.70
CA SER A 685 -22.69 -1.70 -13.85
C SER A 685 -22.66 -3.23 -13.90
N GLY A 686 -21.51 -3.84 -13.61
CA GLY A 686 -21.35 -5.28 -13.49
C GLY A 686 -22.23 -5.86 -12.41
N ILE A 687 -22.18 -5.34 -11.18
CA ILE A 687 -23.01 -5.83 -10.07
C ILE A 687 -24.50 -5.63 -10.38
N ALA A 688 -24.89 -4.51 -11.01
CA ALA A 688 -26.28 -4.24 -11.36
C ALA A 688 -26.83 -5.17 -12.44
N THR A 689 -26.03 -5.50 -13.45
CA THR A 689 -26.46 -6.36 -14.58
C THR A 689 -26.38 -7.84 -14.25
N VAL A 690 -25.29 -8.25 -13.60
CA VAL A 690 -25.07 -9.63 -13.18
C VAL A 690 -25.97 -9.94 -11.97
N GLY A 691 -26.11 -9.04 -11.01
CA GLY A 691 -26.78 -9.28 -9.73
C GLY A 691 -25.84 -9.90 -8.69
N ILE A 692 -26.20 -9.78 -7.42
CA ILE A 692 -25.44 -10.38 -6.32
C ILE A 692 -25.74 -11.89 -6.31
N ARG A 693 -24.70 -12.69 -6.56
CA ARG A 693 -24.80 -14.14 -6.61
C ARG A 693 -23.97 -14.79 -5.52
N PHE A 694 -24.50 -15.87 -4.96
CA PHE A 694 -23.72 -16.85 -4.23
C PHE A 694 -23.69 -18.13 -5.07
N LEU A 695 -22.50 -18.45 -5.60
CA LEU A 695 -22.34 -19.49 -6.61
C LEU A 695 -23.24 -19.25 -7.84
N TRP A 696 -24.19 -20.15 -8.12
CA TRP A 696 -25.14 -20.04 -9.23
C TRP A 696 -26.48 -19.40 -8.83
N ILE A 697 -26.72 -19.15 -7.53
CA ILE A 697 -28.00 -18.63 -7.03
C ILE A 697 -27.94 -17.10 -6.95
N ARG A 698 -28.93 -16.42 -7.53
CA ARG A 698 -29.13 -14.97 -7.37
C ARG A 698 -29.79 -14.70 -6.02
N ILE A 699 -29.11 -13.95 -5.15
CA ILE A 699 -29.64 -13.55 -3.84
C ILE A 699 -30.37 -12.21 -3.96
N PHE A 700 -29.72 -11.21 -4.54
CA PHE A 700 -30.28 -9.87 -4.69
C PHE A 700 -30.07 -9.33 -6.11
N GLN A 701 -31.08 -8.63 -6.61
CA GLN A 701 -31.01 -7.89 -7.87
C GLN A 701 -30.96 -6.39 -7.57
N ILE A 702 -29.89 -5.73 -8.01
CA ILE A 702 -29.74 -4.28 -7.82
C ILE A 702 -30.48 -3.56 -8.94
N ARG A 703 -31.50 -2.79 -8.57
CA ARG A 703 -32.33 -2.02 -9.50
C ARG A 703 -32.37 -0.56 -9.08
N ARG A 704 -32.31 0.34 -10.06
CA ARG A 704 -32.37 1.79 -9.80
C ARG A 704 -33.70 2.16 -9.13
N GLY A 705 -33.64 2.76 -7.94
CA GLY A 705 -34.80 3.19 -7.16
C GLY A 705 -35.64 2.07 -6.56
N ARG A 706 -35.18 0.80 -6.60
CA ARG A 706 -35.87 -0.37 -6.05
C ARG A 706 -34.93 -1.31 -5.28
N THR A 707 -33.70 -0.90 -4.99
CA THR A 707 -32.75 -1.74 -4.26
C THR A 707 -33.04 -1.68 -2.76
N ALA A 708 -33.20 -2.85 -2.14
CA ALA A 708 -33.37 -2.98 -0.70
C ALA A 708 -32.12 -2.47 0.05
N PRO A 709 -32.27 -1.90 1.27
CA PRO A 709 -31.13 -1.37 2.04
C PRO A 709 -30.04 -2.41 2.32
N GLN A 710 -30.44 -3.67 2.56
CA GLN A 710 -29.55 -4.81 2.77
C GLN A 710 -28.69 -5.11 1.54
N ALA A 711 -29.31 -5.15 0.37
CA ALA A 711 -28.61 -5.37 -0.90
C ALA A 711 -27.62 -4.23 -1.19
N LEU A 712 -27.95 -2.99 -0.81
CA LEU A 712 -27.05 -1.85 -0.92
C LEU A 712 -25.80 -2.00 -0.03
N LEU A 713 -25.96 -2.47 1.22
CA LEU A 713 -24.85 -2.74 2.13
C LEU A 713 -23.93 -3.85 1.60
N ILE A 714 -24.49 -4.97 1.14
CA ILE A 714 -23.70 -6.07 0.56
C ILE A 714 -22.97 -5.60 -0.71
N ALA A 715 -23.64 -4.85 -1.57
CA ALA A 715 -23.02 -4.27 -2.76
C ALA A 715 -21.84 -3.34 -2.40
N THR A 716 -21.95 -2.62 -1.28
CA THR A 716 -20.88 -1.73 -0.79
C THR A 716 -19.66 -2.53 -0.29
N VAL A 717 -19.86 -3.66 0.40
CA VAL A 717 -18.77 -4.58 0.78
C VAL A 717 -18.11 -5.21 -0.44
N MET A 718 -18.90 -5.66 -1.42
CA MET A 718 -18.38 -6.19 -2.67
C MET A 718 -17.57 -5.14 -3.44
N MET A 719 -18.06 -3.89 -3.47
CA MET A 719 -17.35 -2.77 -4.06
C MET A 719 -16.03 -2.49 -3.33
N ALA A 720 -16.03 -2.54 -2.00
CA ALA A 720 -14.83 -2.32 -1.19
C ALA A 720 -13.72 -3.31 -1.53
N LEU A 721 -14.06 -4.60 -1.58
CA LEU A 721 -13.12 -5.65 -1.95
C LEU A 721 -12.65 -5.49 -3.41
N ALA A 722 -13.57 -5.24 -4.36
CA ALA A 722 -13.21 -5.02 -5.76
C ALA A 722 -12.28 -3.80 -5.94
N ILE A 723 -12.42 -2.76 -5.12
CA ILE A 723 -11.56 -1.57 -5.13
C ILE A 723 -10.12 -1.88 -4.76
N LEU A 724 -9.88 -2.77 -3.80
CA LEU A 724 -8.53 -3.23 -3.46
C LEU A 724 -7.85 -3.87 -4.68
N ALA A 725 -8.60 -4.71 -5.42
CA ALA A 725 -8.13 -5.31 -6.65
C ALA A 725 -7.95 -4.31 -7.79
N ILE A 726 -8.82 -3.28 -7.90
CA ILE A 726 -8.64 -2.19 -8.88
C ILE A 726 -7.34 -1.42 -8.61
N ASN A 727 -7.03 -1.10 -7.35
CA ASN A 727 -5.78 -0.44 -6.99
C ASN A 727 -4.56 -1.28 -7.42
N TYR A 728 -4.61 -2.59 -7.16
CA TYR A 728 -3.59 -3.52 -7.63
C TYR A 728 -3.51 -3.54 -9.18
N ALA A 729 -4.64 -3.68 -9.86
CA ALA A 729 -4.68 -3.77 -11.32
C ALA A 729 -4.16 -2.49 -12.00
N VAL A 730 -4.54 -1.31 -11.51
CA VAL A 730 -4.04 -0.03 -12.04
C VAL A 730 -2.52 0.04 -11.85
N ALA A 731 -2.05 -0.22 -10.63
CA ALA A 731 -0.65 -0.04 -10.27
C ALA A 731 0.30 -1.09 -10.85
N MET A 732 -0.17 -2.33 -11.07
CA MET A 732 0.68 -3.45 -11.46
C MET A 732 0.45 -3.95 -12.88
N LEU A 733 -0.71 -3.64 -13.50
CA LEU A 733 -1.13 -4.21 -14.80
C LEU A 733 -1.45 -3.17 -15.87
N ILE A 734 -2.22 -2.12 -15.54
CA ILE A 734 -2.72 -1.16 -16.54
C ILE A 734 -1.65 -0.12 -16.90
N ALA A 735 -0.99 0.47 -15.91
CA ALA A 735 0.01 1.52 -16.12
C ALA A 735 1.18 1.44 -15.10
N PRO A 736 1.94 0.33 -15.06
CA PRO A 736 2.91 0.08 -14.00
C PRO A 736 4.02 1.12 -13.89
N GLN A 737 4.66 1.57 -14.97
CA GLN A 737 5.71 2.60 -14.86
C GLN A 737 5.12 3.91 -14.31
N TYR A 738 4.00 4.37 -14.88
CA TYR A 738 3.39 5.63 -14.45
C TYR A 738 2.90 5.52 -12.99
N SER A 739 2.33 4.40 -12.57
CA SER A 739 1.87 4.23 -11.18
C SER A 739 3.01 4.05 -10.18
N ILE A 740 4.16 3.52 -10.58
CA ILE A 740 5.34 3.36 -9.70
C ILE A 740 6.12 4.67 -9.61
N TYR A 741 6.49 5.28 -10.75
CA TYR A 741 7.43 6.41 -10.79
C TYR A 741 6.83 7.70 -11.37
N GLY A 742 5.63 7.66 -11.93
CA GLY A 742 5.01 8.82 -12.59
C GLY A 742 5.83 9.31 -13.77
N THR A 743 6.15 10.61 -13.78
CA THR A 743 6.96 11.26 -14.83
C THR A 743 8.44 11.35 -14.51
N GLN A 744 8.90 10.72 -13.43
CA GLN A 744 10.29 10.80 -13.03
C GLN A 744 11.20 10.17 -14.09
N THR A 745 12.24 10.91 -14.42
CA THR A 745 13.37 10.47 -15.23
C THR A 745 14.64 10.62 -14.42
N PHE A 746 15.68 9.87 -14.80
CA PHE A 746 17.01 10.00 -14.24
C PHE A 746 18.05 10.13 -15.35
N CYS A 747 19.17 10.74 -15.02
CA CYS A 747 20.32 10.83 -15.92
C CYS A 747 21.19 9.56 -15.80
N SER A 748 21.38 8.85 -16.91
CA SER A 748 22.13 7.58 -16.96
C SER A 748 23.64 7.77 -16.70
N ARG A 749 24.15 8.99 -16.97
CA ARG A 749 25.52 9.37 -16.66
C ARG A 749 25.77 9.25 -15.16
N THR A 750 26.78 8.48 -14.79
CA THR A 750 27.24 8.40 -13.40
C THR A 750 27.73 9.78 -12.97
N PRO A 751 27.27 10.31 -11.83
CA PRO A 751 27.74 11.60 -11.32
C PRO A 751 29.27 11.63 -11.24
N ASP A 752 29.89 12.74 -11.67
CA ASP A 752 31.35 12.91 -11.61
C ASP A 752 31.87 12.91 -10.15
N ARG A 753 30.98 13.13 -9.18
CA ARG A 753 31.23 13.09 -7.74
C ARG A 753 30.14 12.30 -7.02
N PRO A 754 30.48 11.39 -6.11
CA PRO A 754 29.46 10.62 -5.44
C PRO A 754 28.65 11.45 -4.42
N GLY A 755 27.32 11.36 -4.49
CA GLY A 755 26.39 12.24 -3.77
C GLY A 755 25.93 13.48 -4.56
N ALA A 756 26.59 13.80 -5.68
CA ALA A 756 26.08 14.79 -6.62
C ALA A 756 24.92 14.22 -7.45
N GLN A 757 23.96 15.06 -7.81
CA GLN A 757 22.94 14.66 -8.77
C GLN A 757 23.58 14.50 -10.15
N PRO A 758 23.22 13.45 -10.91
CA PRO A 758 23.74 13.24 -12.25
C PRO A 758 23.28 14.39 -13.17
N ASP A 759 24.22 15.00 -13.90
CA ASP A 759 23.95 16.14 -14.78
C ASP A 759 23.93 15.73 -16.26
N CYS A 760 22.73 15.75 -16.83
CA CYS A 760 22.47 15.50 -18.25
C CYS A 760 22.00 16.77 -19.00
N ARG A 761 22.20 17.98 -18.45
CA ARG A 761 21.74 19.25 -19.09
C ARG A 761 22.23 19.43 -20.53
N HIS A 762 23.42 18.91 -20.82
CA HIS A 762 24.06 19.01 -22.14
C HIS A 762 23.96 17.71 -22.97
N HIS A 763 23.39 16.64 -22.40
CA HIS A 763 23.26 15.32 -23.01
C HIS A 763 21.85 14.76 -22.75
N LEU A 764 20.86 15.36 -23.43
CA LEU A 764 19.44 15.02 -23.26
C LEU A 764 19.12 13.58 -23.69
N ASP A 765 19.97 12.96 -24.51
CA ASP A 765 19.93 11.57 -24.95
C ASP A 765 20.19 10.56 -23.82
N LEU A 766 20.84 11.00 -22.75
CA LEU A 766 21.17 10.19 -21.57
C LEU A 766 20.07 10.24 -20.48
N ILE A 767 18.97 10.95 -20.73
CA ILE A 767 17.83 11.01 -19.81
C ILE A 767 16.92 9.82 -20.05
N MET A 768 16.82 8.93 -19.06
CA MET A 768 16.05 7.69 -19.12
C MET A 768 14.88 7.71 -18.12
N PRO A 769 13.79 6.98 -18.40
CA PRO A 769 12.68 6.87 -17.47
C PRO A 769 13.06 6.04 -16.24
N CYS A 770 12.54 6.40 -15.06
CA CYS A 770 12.81 5.67 -13.82
C CYS A 770 12.35 4.19 -13.81
N SER A 771 11.58 3.74 -14.81
CA SER A 771 11.32 2.31 -15.03
C SER A 771 12.58 1.48 -15.32
N GLU A 772 13.65 2.11 -15.79
CA GLU A 772 14.94 1.47 -16.11
C GLU A 772 15.98 1.68 -14.98
N ALA A 773 15.53 2.22 -13.84
CA ALA A 773 16.39 2.51 -12.68
C ALA A 773 17.02 1.24 -12.07
N LEU A 774 16.46 0.06 -12.32
CA LEU A 774 16.97 -1.20 -11.78
C LEU A 774 18.36 -1.55 -12.34
N GLU A 775 18.64 -1.15 -13.58
CA GLU A 775 19.94 -1.39 -14.24
C GLU A 775 21.04 -0.41 -13.78
N HIS A 776 20.64 0.75 -13.22
CA HIS A 776 21.53 1.86 -12.90
C HIS A 776 21.48 2.17 -11.40
N LYS A 777 22.50 1.76 -10.64
CA LYS A 777 22.50 1.85 -9.17
C LYS A 777 22.29 3.27 -8.62
N HIS A 778 22.84 4.30 -9.28
CA HIS A 778 22.68 5.70 -8.87
C HIS A 778 21.29 6.28 -9.18
N ALA A 779 20.48 5.59 -9.98
CA ALA A 779 19.11 6.00 -10.26
C ALA A 779 18.22 5.95 -9.00
N GLN A 780 18.58 5.12 -7.99
CA GLN A 780 17.84 5.02 -6.73
C GLN A 780 17.87 6.33 -5.90
N ASP A 781 18.87 7.18 -6.12
CA ASP A 781 18.99 8.48 -5.46
C ASP A 781 18.04 9.53 -6.08
N VAL A 782 17.58 9.30 -7.31
CA VAL A 782 16.72 10.22 -8.07
C VAL A 782 15.29 9.70 -8.20
N CYS A 783 15.12 8.40 -8.41
CA CYS A 783 13.82 7.76 -8.64
C CYS A 783 13.18 7.34 -7.32
N THR A 784 12.08 8.00 -6.95
CA THR A 784 11.32 7.62 -5.76
C THR A 784 10.07 6.85 -6.20
N PRO A 785 9.82 5.63 -5.71
CA PRO A 785 8.59 4.90 -6.00
C PRO A 785 7.40 5.45 -5.19
N SER A 786 6.19 5.31 -5.71
CA SER A 786 4.93 5.63 -5.01
C SER A 786 4.75 4.78 -3.76
N ALA A 787 4.11 5.35 -2.73
CA ALA A 787 3.84 4.60 -1.50
C ALA A 787 2.97 3.35 -1.77
N MET A 788 1.95 3.47 -2.64
CA MET A 788 1.12 2.35 -3.07
C MET A 788 1.94 1.22 -3.70
N SER A 789 2.84 1.53 -4.65
CA SER A 789 3.62 0.49 -5.32
C SER A 789 4.56 -0.22 -4.36
N THR A 790 5.19 0.51 -3.42
CA THR A 790 6.04 -0.11 -2.39
C THR A 790 5.25 -1.04 -1.48
N PHE A 791 4.00 -0.68 -1.16
CA PHE A 791 3.11 -1.46 -0.32
C PHE A 791 2.64 -2.74 -1.02
N LEU A 792 2.15 -2.64 -2.26
CA LEU A 792 1.74 -3.79 -3.06
C LEU A 792 2.91 -4.75 -3.36
N ASN A 793 4.07 -4.21 -3.74
CA ASN A 793 5.27 -5.03 -3.96
C ASN A 793 5.70 -5.76 -2.68
N ARG A 794 5.57 -5.13 -1.51
CA ARG A 794 5.85 -5.78 -0.23
C ARG A 794 4.93 -6.96 0.04
N ILE A 795 3.62 -6.83 -0.24
CA ILE A 795 2.67 -7.95 -0.10
C ILE A 795 3.08 -9.10 -1.01
N THR A 796 3.31 -8.81 -2.30
CA THR A 796 3.70 -9.82 -3.32
C THR A 796 5.01 -10.53 -2.99
N ILE A 797 6.03 -9.79 -2.51
CA ILE A 797 7.35 -10.36 -2.18
C ILE A 797 7.30 -11.17 -0.88
N THR A 798 6.60 -10.66 0.14
CA THR A 798 6.48 -11.33 1.45
C THR A 798 5.65 -12.61 1.32
N TRP A 799 4.60 -12.55 0.50
CA TRP A 799 3.63 -13.61 0.28
C TRP A 799 3.45 -13.90 -1.22
N PRO A 800 4.39 -14.61 -1.87
CA PRO A 800 4.36 -14.89 -3.31
C PRO A 800 3.07 -15.56 -3.79
N PHE A 801 2.40 -16.32 -2.92
CA PHE A 801 1.11 -16.93 -3.19
C PHE A 801 0.07 -15.93 -3.71
N PHE A 802 -0.12 -14.80 -3.04
CA PHE A 802 -1.09 -13.78 -3.46
C PHE A 802 -0.73 -13.22 -4.83
N GLY A 803 0.56 -12.94 -5.07
CA GLY A 803 1.06 -12.49 -6.37
C GLY A 803 0.80 -13.47 -7.51
N ILE A 804 0.95 -14.77 -7.27
CA ILE A 804 0.63 -15.83 -8.25
C ILE A 804 -0.86 -15.82 -8.57
N VAL A 805 -1.72 -15.79 -7.55
CA VAL A 805 -3.18 -15.77 -7.72
C VAL A 805 -3.61 -14.55 -8.53
N ASP A 806 -3.13 -13.37 -8.14
CA ASP A 806 -3.47 -12.12 -8.84
C ASP A 806 -2.94 -12.09 -10.28
N PHE A 807 -1.75 -12.65 -10.54
CA PHE A 807 -1.20 -12.78 -11.89
C PHE A 807 -2.08 -13.66 -12.79
N TRP A 808 -2.52 -14.82 -12.33
CA TRP A 808 -3.38 -15.70 -13.14
C TRP A 808 -4.81 -15.18 -13.28
N ALA A 809 -5.33 -14.55 -12.23
CA ALA A 809 -6.66 -13.96 -12.24
C ALA A 809 -6.81 -12.87 -13.32
N GLN A 810 -5.73 -12.17 -13.68
CA GLN A 810 -5.73 -11.26 -14.83
C GLN A 810 -6.16 -11.95 -16.13
N PHE A 811 -5.67 -13.16 -16.44
CA PHE A 811 -6.08 -13.85 -17.68
C PHE A 811 -7.55 -14.28 -17.61
N ALA A 812 -8.04 -14.64 -16.43
CA ALA A 812 -9.45 -14.90 -16.21
C ALA A 812 -10.29 -13.63 -16.45
N PHE A 813 -9.87 -12.47 -15.94
CA PHE A 813 -10.51 -11.18 -16.22
C PHE A 813 -10.60 -10.90 -17.72
N LEU A 814 -9.49 -11.07 -18.45
CA LEU A 814 -9.44 -10.85 -19.90
C LEU A 814 -10.38 -11.80 -20.65
N GLY A 815 -10.46 -13.06 -20.20
CA GLY A 815 -11.38 -14.06 -20.75
C GLY A 815 -12.85 -13.72 -20.50
N VAL A 816 -13.21 -13.35 -19.26
CA VAL A 816 -14.58 -12.91 -18.91
C VAL A 816 -14.99 -11.71 -19.75
N PHE A 817 -14.12 -10.69 -19.87
CA PHE A 817 -14.37 -9.53 -20.71
C PHE A 817 -14.67 -9.92 -22.16
N LEU A 818 -13.86 -10.79 -22.77
CA LEU A 818 -14.07 -11.22 -24.16
C LEU A 818 -15.37 -12.00 -24.35
N VAL A 819 -15.68 -12.93 -23.44
CA VAL A 819 -16.93 -13.70 -23.49
C VAL A 819 -18.13 -12.77 -23.36
N VAL A 820 -18.12 -11.84 -22.40
CA VAL A 820 -19.21 -10.89 -22.19
C VAL A 820 -19.32 -9.91 -23.36
N LEU A 821 -18.21 -9.41 -23.89
CA LEU A 821 -18.20 -8.53 -25.06
C LEU A 821 -18.77 -9.25 -26.30
N ALA A 822 -18.31 -10.47 -26.59
CA ALA A 822 -18.78 -11.25 -27.73
C ALA A 822 -20.26 -11.60 -27.60
N THR A 823 -20.70 -12.07 -26.43
CA THR A 823 -22.12 -12.38 -26.18
C THR A 823 -22.98 -11.13 -26.25
N ALA A 824 -22.52 -9.99 -25.74
CA ALA A 824 -23.24 -8.72 -25.86
C ALA A 824 -23.29 -8.24 -27.31
N LEU A 825 -22.22 -8.38 -28.12
CA LEU A 825 -22.25 -8.02 -29.54
C LEU A 825 -23.23 -8.89 -30.34
N VAL A 826 -23.25 -10.21 -30.09
CA VAL A 826 -24.08 -11.18 -30.81
C VAL A 826 -25.54 -11.17 -30.36
N ARG A 827 -25.80 -11.14 -29.05
CA ARG A 827 -27.17 -11.02 -28.55
C ARG A 827 -27.65 -9.60 -28.77
N THR A 828 -28.58 -9.41 -29.69
CA THR A 828 -29.41 -8.21 -29.69
C THR A 828 -30.16 -8.18 -28.35
N PRO A 829 -30.17 -7.06 -27.61
CA PRO A 829 -31.04 -6.94 -26.47
C PRO A 829 -32.43 -6.83 -27.07
N ARG A 830 -33.11 -7.97 -27.22
CA ARG A 830 -34.57 -7.93 -27.23
C ARG A 830 -34.90 -7.36 -25.86
N VAL A 831 -35.45 -6.15 -25.84
CA VAL A 831 -36.16 -5.69 -24.65
C VAL A 831 -37.18 -6.78 -24.39
N SER A 832 -36.89 -7.60 -23.40
CA SER A 832 -37.74 -8.70 -23.03
C SER A 832 -38.95 -8.04 -22.40
N ILE A 833 -39.98 -7.79 -23.20
CA ILE A 833 -41.29 -7.40 -22.69
C ILE A 833 -41.72 -8.43 -21.62
N ALA A 834 -41.29 -9.69 -21.77
CA ALA A 834 -41.43 -10.74 -20.77
C ALA A 834 -40.64 -10.50 -19.47
N GLU A 835 -39.51 -9.79 -19.45
CA GLU A 835 -38.78 -9.43 -18.22
C GLU A 835 -39.48 -8.28 -17.49
N PHE A 836 -40.11 -7.35 -18.24
CA PHE A 836 -41.02 -6.36 -17.66
C PHE A 836 -42.28 -7.01 -17.09
N ASP A 837 -42.84 -8.03 -17.76
CA ASP A 837 -44.01 -8.76 -17.27
C ASP A 837 -43.64 -9.62 -16.05
N GLU A 838 -42.54 -10.38 -16.06
CA GLU A 838 -42.01 -11.14 -14.91
C GLU A 838 -41.69 -10.23 -13.71
N ASP A 839 -41.06 -9.07 -13.95
CA ASP A 839 -40.75 -8.10 -12.90
C ASP A 839 -42.03 -7.56 -12.24
N ALA A 840 -43.08 -7.41 -13.02
CA ALA A 840 -44.34 -6.85 -12.57
C ALA A 840 -45.23 -7.92 -11.89
N GLU A 841 -45.11 -9.20 -12.29
CA GLU A 841 -45.65 -10.34 -11.56
C GLU A 841 -44.98 -10.50 -10.19
N ALA A 842 -43.64 -10.39 -10.12
CA ALA A 842 -42.90 -10.42 -8.85
C ALA A 842 -43.29 -9.27 -7.90
N ASP A 843 -43.47 -8.05 -8.41
CA ASP A 843 -43.95 -6.89 -7.63
C ASP A 843 -45.38 -7.15 -7.06
N GLU A 844 -46.23 -7.89 -7.77
CA GLU A 844 -47.56 -8.29 -7.31
C GLU A 844 -47.52 -9.43 -6.30
N GLU A 845 -46.67 -10.44 -6.50
CA GLU A 845 -46.44 -11.50 -5.51
C GLU A 845 -45.91 -10.93 -4.19
N GLU A 846 -44.96 -9.99 -4.24
CA GLU A 846 -44.42 -9.33 -3.05
C GLU A 846 -45.47 -8.45 -2.35
N SER A 847 -46.31 -7.74 -3.11
CA SER A 847 -47.45 -6.96 -2.59
C SER A 847 -48.58 -7.85 -2.02
N LEU A 848 -48.84 -8.99 -2.65
CA LEU A 848 -49.80 -10.00 -2.20
C LEU A 848 -49.29 -10.70 -0.94
N LEU A 849 -47.99 -10.98 -0.83
CA LEU A 849 -47.34 -11.50 0.37
C LEU A 849 -47.33 -10.46 1.50
N ALA A 850 -47.08 -9.19 1.22
CA ALA A 850 -47.18 -8.10 2.20
C ALA A 850 -48.63 -7.81 2.66
N SER A 851 -49.64 -8.21 1.88
CA SER A 851 -51.06 -8.12 2.26
C SER A 851 -51.61 -9.40 2.88
N THR A 852 -51.06 -10.58 2.56
CA THR A 852 -51.41 -11.86 3.19
C THR A 852 -50.64 -12.16 4.47
N GLY A 853 -49.40 -11.64 4.63
CA GLY A 853 -48.67 -11.66 5.91
C GLY A 853 -49.44 -10.95 7.03
N ARG A 854 -50.19 -9.88 6.69
CA ARG A 854 -51.15 -9.20 7.57
C ARG A 854 -52.35 -10.06 8.00
N ARG A 855 -52.61 -11.19 7.33
CA ARG A 855 -53.71 -12.13 7.64
C ARG A 855 -53.23 -13.43 8.29
N PHE A 856 -51.97 -13.81 8.08
CA PHE A 856 -51.36 -15.00 8.70
C PHE A 856 -50.97 -14.80 10.17
N GLY A 857 -50.64 -13.57 10.59
CA GLY A 857 -50.46 -13.23 12.01
C GLY A 857 -51.74 -13.42 12.84
N ALA A 858 -52.90 -13.14 12.25
CA ALA A 858 -54.21 -13.33 12.90
C ALA A 858 -54.67 -14.79 12.97
N THR A 859 -54.12 -15.70 12.15
CA THR A 859 -54.54 -17.12 12.11
C THR A 859 -53.59 -18.05 12.88
N TRP A 860 -52.34 -17.65 13.16
CA TRP A 860 -51.42 -18.44 13.99
C TRP A 860 -51.77 -18.41 15.49
N GLN A 861 -52.45 -17.36 15.96
CA GLN A 861 -53.00 -17.31 17.33
C GLN A 861 -54.20 -18.25 17.52
N ASP A 862 -55.01 -18.48 16.47
CA ASP A 862 -56.14 -19.43 16.50
C ASP A 862 -55.70 -20.90 16.40
N VAL A 863 -54.51 -21.18 15.84
CA VAL A 863 -53.99 -22.55 15.67
C VAL A 863 -53.25 -23.07 16.93
N ARG A 864 -52.74 -22.18 17.79
CA ARG A 864 -52.25 -22.57 19.13
C ARG A 864 -53.40 -22.59 20.15
N GLY A 865 -54.36 -23.48 19.92
CA GLY A 865 -55.40 -23.80 20.88
C GLY A 865 -54.82 -24.10 22.27
N LYS A 866 -54.87 -23.11 23.17
CA LYS A 866 -54.82 -23.31 24.60
C LYS A 866 -56.26 -23.37 25.09
N PRO A 867 -56.76 -24.53 25.53
CA PRO A 867 -58.03 -24.60 26.23
C PRO A 867 -57.82 -23.97 27.60
N ALA A 868 -58.34 -22.75 27.81
CA ALA A 868 -58.54 -22.25 29.15
C ALA A 868 -59.66 -23.08 29.78
N ARG A 869 -59.31 -23.99 30.69
CA ARG A 869 -60.24 -24.76 31.50
C ARG A 869 -59.94 -24.50 32.98
N GLY A 870 -60.93 -23.95 33.68
CA GLY A 870 -61.12 -24.17 35.12
C GLY A 870 -60.85 -22.97 36.03
N GLY A 871 -61.92 -22.30 36.42
CA GLY A 871 -61.97 -21.32 37.51
C GLY A 871 -63.40 -20.77 37.67
N GLU A 872 -64.26 -21.55 38.32
CA GLU A 872 -65.66 -21.23 38.62
C GLU A 872 -65.83 -20.01 39.52
N SER A 873 -67.01 -19.36 39.34
CA SER A 873 -67.84 -18.72 40.37
C SER A 873 -67.37 -17.40 41.00
N ALA A 874 -68.02 -16.28 40.64
CA ALA A 874 -69.00 -15.61 41.51
C ALA A 874 -69.61 -14.33 40.91
N SER A 875 -70.95 -14.29 40.91
CA SER A 875 -71.87 -13.16 41.15
C SER A 875 -71.80 -11.84 40.37
N ASN A 876 -72.91 -11.55 39.69
CA ASN A 876 -73.73 -10.33 39.71
C ASN A 876 -73.06 -8.95 39.88
N GLY A 877 -73.40 -8.04 38.96
CA GLY A 877 -73.35 -6.60 39.21
C GLY A 877 -73.69 -5.75 37.99
N GLU A 878 -74.94 -5.29 37.94
CA GLU A 878 -75.48 -4.30 36.99
C GLU A 878 -74.70 -2.97 36.96
N ARG A 879 -74.80 -2.30 35.78
CA ARG A 879 -74.87 -0.84 35.53
C ARG A 879 -73.76 0.08 36.08
N ALA A 880 -73.06 0.75 35.17
CA ALA A 880 -73.31 2.15 34.79
C ALA A 880 -72.45 2.52 33.58
#